data_AF-A0A0F2HJQ0-F1
#
_entry.id   AF-A0A0F2HJQ0-F1
#
_cell.length_a   1.000
_cell.length_b   1.000
_cell.length_c   1.000
_cell.angle_alpha   90.00
_cell.angle_beta   90.00
_cell.angle_gamma   90.00
#
_symmetry.space_group_name_H-M   'P 1'
#
loop_
_entity.id
_entity.type
_entity.pdbx_description
1 polymer ?
#
loop_
_entity_poly.entity_id
_entity_poly.type
_entity_poly.pdbx_seq_one_letter_code
_entity_poly.pdbx_strand_id
1 'polypeptide(L)'
;MRLFAKSLVASAIAGLLSACGGGNGGGSATSPATPSTPTKVTLTGFVTEFKPVKITADQTVKTEVRLLVGEEIVARSAVKIHSGEHQPRYLLQVDPATLSENIPMTVEAVNVIYPREQEANTRAFERSQTAEQPSLETREVLLYRNAIGTKPPLLAADKNSDTFITHDEWLPLTLSQTNSLFSALDPSGRQSAQEIMEQHGREKIMAIAALLHAIADPFDSDEQIELTSLNLSSASLIDTLLENENMTSPAAGEETPWLDRVSETYQAMAQTHQVTLPDGWQKRIKDKWVEMHAVKQSNVLREVLDNSYPSRTLVLRGETVSGMKSPQISLQIGSYPNDPLANSHYDNPLKPKRPLLVPITPVGEEKSSTAIEAVNHQFELRLTLRDTTNGFETCQPTGNEVYVYYDKNEDLTKPSEHPTDNMQDLLTVIAYDPDSGVEMRSYLGAFCELAQADIDKNQDGIVTAEEFSRLKVSFENNAHALLAERSGLMHHGGGQYAKPVKQTAIDALFAKHTPEMVQLMSSIVAMQMASAENQALPAIDNASDFFRTAAQLLDLDYNAQYRMYSKSNILPEPFQVIQLLKNVSDVAHHMEDTDTTINTLLTWSAQAFSGLSQFPADNNIASELNSAIQTGSSWLPAEPINGLESVCSTEFAEDQIRGIAVRGRGDDWLTLEWQPQGTSGYTLYWDSKPFAKLSDAMHQTAAADHMVTLTGLTKFTRYYFQIAHKGTPSAQFNVRLGDAGLTNAHLFDSDFACDTMSGYARNSNADGYQALSFLKVDAQGERLARQDLPYIATPHSCTVESKTGRTWAVPNSEMVEGDRIRHWYSIDNRYLHSDNLAVSDDQYNGFCVAINGDVYSQDKARYCTVNQLVQRANESKLCGITDWRLPTYQETLNILTLAGKPQMNFDDNFFPSVDSSKLWMNEANPTLESHANLLSTSSWDIRTQVEQKQIPHQVILVSDGLKAQ
;
A
#
# COMPACT_ATOMS: atom_id res chain seq x y z
N MET A 1 4.53 12.89 -19.73
CA MET A 1 3.48 12.40 -20.66
C MET A 1 2.87 11.05 -20.22
N ARG A 2 2.56 10.88 -18.92
CA ARG A 2 1.87 9.73 -18.32
C ARG A 2 0.46 10.09 -17.78
N LEU A 3 0.02 11.32 -18.03
CA LEU A 3 -1.23 11.94 -17.55
C LEU A 3 -2.51 11.42 -18.24
N PHE A 4 -2.41 10.58 -19.28
CA PHE A 4 -3.58 10.08 -20.02
C PHE A 4 -3.95 8.61 -19.74
N ALA A 5 -3.12 7.85 -19.02
CA ALA A 5 -3.33 6.40 -18.89
C ALA A 5 -4.16 5.97 -17.67
N LYS A 6 -4.28 6.80 -16.62
CA LYS A 6 -5.03 6.46 -15.40
C LYS A 6 -6.39 7.15 -15.27
N SER A 7 -6.58 8.31 -15.91
CA SER A 7 -7.91 8.92 -16.09
C SER A 7 -8.86 7.98 -16.88
N LEU A 8 -8.31 7.12 -17.73
CA LEU A 8 -9.06 6.12 -18.50
C LEU A 8 -9.63 4.96 -17.67
N VAL A 9 -9.16 4.70 -16.43
CA VAL A 9 -9.67 3.59 -15.61
C VAL A 9 -10.87 4.03 -14.75
N ALA A 10 -10.89 5.28 -14.27
CA ALA A 10 -12.07 5.86 -13.64
C ALA A 10 -13.19 6.14 -14.68
N SER A 11 -12.83 6.54 -15.90
CA SER A 11 -13.79 6.69 -17.00
C SER A 11 -14.23 5.37 -17.65
N ALA A 12 -13.46 4.27 -17.51
CA ALA A 12 -13.87 2.95 -18.03
C ALA A 12 -14.90 2.25 -17.14
N ILE A 13 -14.98 2.57 -15.85
CA ILE A 13 -15.99 2.00 -14.93
C ILE A 13 -17.34 2.72 -15.08
N ALA A 14 -17.35 4.01 -15.41
CA ALA A 14 -18.57 4.71 -15.86
C ALA A 14 -18.95 4.39 -17.32
N GLY A 15 -17.99 3.97 -18.15
CA GLY A 15 -18.20 3.65 -19.57
C GLY A 15 -18.74 2.24 -19.88
N LEU A 16 -18.69 1.30 -18.93
CA LEU A 16 -19.19 -0.07 -19.15
C LEU A 16 -20.70 -0.23 -18.90
N LEU A 17 -21.40 0.81 -18.44
CA LEU A 17 -22.87 0.85 -18.36
C LEU A 17 -23.52 1.72 -19.45
N SER A 18 -22.78 2.21 -20.45
CA SER A 18 -23.36 2.99 -21.58
C SER A 18 -23.06 2.45 -22.99
N ALA A 19 -22.49 1.25 -23.11
CA ALA A 19 -22.27 0.60 -24.41
C ALA A 19 -23.53 -0.10 -24.95
N CYS A 20 -24.59 0.65 -25.21
CA CYS A 20 -25.68 0.30 -26.14
C CYS A 20 -26.44 1.59 -26.53
N GLY A 21 -25.78 2.51 -27.23
CA GLY A 21 -26.46 3.73 -27.68
C GLY A 21 -25.56 4.67 -28.47
N GLY A 22 -25.23 4.32 -29.72
CA GLY A 22 -24.54 5.21 -30.65
C GLY A 22 -25.28 5.25 -31.98
N GLY A 23 -26.18 6.23 -32.12
CA GLY A 23 -27.00 6.48 -33.30
C GLY A 23 -26.32 7.28 -34.40
N ASN A 24 -26.93 7.18 -35.58
CA ASN A 24 -26.62 7.91 -36.81
C ASN A 24 -27.15 9.36 -36.75
N GLY A 25 -26.30 10.31 -37.14
CA GLY A 25 -26.57 11.60 -37.83
C GLY A 25 -27.84 12.43 -37.57
N GLY A 26 -27.64 13.60 -36.95
CA GLY A 26 -27.93 14.95 -37.50
C GLY A 26 -29.36 15.33 -37.93
N GLY A 27 -29.96 16.31 -37.25
CA GLY A 27 -31.07 17.11 -37.78
C GLY A 27 -31.76 17.98 -36.72
N SER A 28 -31.64 19.30 -36.85
CA SER A 28 -32.32 20.29 -36.02
C SER A 28 -33.85 20.23 -36.19
N ALA A 29 -34.60 20.13 -35.10
CA ALA A 29 -35.91 20.77 -34.92
C ALA A 29 -36.41 20.57 -33.49
N THR A 30 -36.64 21.67 -32.80
CA THR A 30 -37.39 21.76 -31.54
C THR A 30 -38.83 21.27 -31.73
N SER A 31 -39.21 20.23 -30.99
CA SER A 31 -40.60 19.90 -30.64
C SER A 31 -40.62 19.12 -29.31
N PRO A 32 -41.67 19.28 -28.48
CA PRO A 32 -41.69 18.74 -27.12
C PRO A 32 -41.79 17.21 -27.16
N ALA A 33 -40.86 16.55 -26.47
CA ALA A 33 -40.87 15.10 -26.32
C ALA A 33 -42.07 14.67 -25.46
N THR A 34 -43.00 13.94 -26.07
CA THR A 34 -43.97 13.09 -25.39
C THR A 34 -43.23 12.06 -24.53
N PRO A 35 -43.71 11.69 -23.32
CA PRO A 35 -43.01 10.72 -22.48
C PRO A 35 -43.01 9.36 -23.18
N SER A 36 -41.84 8.83 -23.54
CA SER A 36 -41.70 7.45 -23.96
C SER A 36 -41.71 6.57 -22.71
N THR A 37 -42.81 5.85 -22.50
CA THR A 37 -42.92 4.77 -21.51
C THR A 37 -41.83 3.72 -21.79
N PRO A 38 -41.01 3.31 -20.82
CA PRO A 38 -40.07 2.22 -21.04
C PRO A 38 -40.86 0.91 -21.26
N THR A 39 -40.73 0.33 -22.45
CA THR A 39 -41.57 -0.80 -22.90
C THR A 39 -41.14 -2.19 -22.38
N LYS A 40 -40.01 -2.31 -21.66
CA LYS A 40 -39.52 -3.60 -21.15
C LYS A 40 -38.82 -3.44 -19.80
N VAL A 41 -38.95 -4.44 -18.93
CA VAL A 41 -38.26 -4.59 -17.65
C VAL A 41 -37.24 -5.72 -17.78
N THR A 42 -36.07 -5.58 -17.17
CA THR A 42 -34.99 -6.56 -17.22
C THR A 42 -34.80 -7.20 -15.85
N LEU A 43 -34.96 -8.52 -15.74
CA LEU A 43 -34.65 -9.26 -14.51
C LEU A 43 -33.25 -9.85 -14.62
N THR A 44 -32.42 -9.66 -13.59
CA THR A 44 -31.06 -10.23 -13.55
C THR A 44 -30.73 -10.79 -12.18
N GLY A 45 -30.07 -11.94 -12.17
CA GLY A 45 -29.69 -12.63 -10.94
C GLY A 45 -28.63 -13.70 -11.19
N PHE A 46 -28.25 -14.39 -10.11
CA PHE A 46 -27.24 -15.43 -10.14
C PHE A 46 -27.84 -16.83 -10.09
N VAL A 47 -27.09 -17.80 -10.58
CA VAL A 47 -27.35 -19.23 -10.39
C VAL A 47 -26.21 -19.79 -9.58
N THR A 48 -26.46 -20.31 -8.36
CA THR A 48 -25.40 -20.92 -7.55
C THR A 48 -24.75 -22.10 -8.28
N GLU A 49 -23.44 -22.29 -8.09
CA GLU A 49 -22.72 -23.46 -8.62
C GLU A 49 -23.47 -24.77 -8.35
N PHE A 50 -23.68 -25.55 -9.41
CA PHE A 50 -24.21 -26.92 -9.36
C PHE A 50 -23.27 -27.82 -10.16
N LYS A 51 -23.01 -29.03 -9.68
CA LYS A 51 -22.19 -29.98 -10.43
C LYS A 51 -22.98 -30.54 -11.62
N PRO A 52 -22.34 -30.69 -12.79
CA PRO A 52 -23.04 -31.07 -14.01
C PRO A 52 -23.74 -32.42 -13.85
N VAL A 53 -24.96 -32.49 -14.36
CA VAL A 53 -25.75 -33.72 -14.45
C VAL A 53 -24.93 -34.78 -15.21
N LYS A 54 -24.94 -36.04 -14.74
CA LYS A 54 -24.31 -37.15 -15.49
C LYS A 54 -24.85 -37.17 -16.92
N ILE A 55 -23.94 -36.94 -17.86
CA ILE A 55 -24.17 -37.03 -19.29
C ILE A 55 -23.34 -38.15 -19.90
N THR A 56 -23.88 -38.77 -20.93
CA THR A 56 -23.13 -39.70 -21.77
C THR A 56 -22.23 -38.94 -22.75
N ALA A 57 -21.24 -39.61 -23.36
CA ALA A 57 -20.24 -38.97 -24.24
C ALA A 57 -20.86 -38.28 -25.48
N ASP A 58 -22.08 -38.66 -25.83
CA ASP A 58 -22.93 -38.19 -26.92
C ASP A 58 -23.94 -37.12 -26.51
N GLN A 59 -23.82 -36.54 -25.30
CA GLN A 59 -24.72 -35.48 -24.81
C GLN A 59 -23.97 -34.18 -24.51
N THR A 60 -24.68 -33.05 -24.60
CA THR A 60 -24.22 -31.72 -24.18
C THR A 60 -25.27 -31.08 -23.28
N VAL A 61 -24.84 -30.34 -22.26
CA VAL A 61 -25.75 -29.65 -21.33
C VAL A 61 -25.62 -28.15 -21.52
N LYS A 62 -26.75 -27.45 -21.57
CA LYS A 62 -26.81 -26.00 -21.40
C LYS A 62 -27.76 -25.66 -20.28
N THR A 63 -27.36 -24.70 -19.45
CA THR A 63 -28.23 -24.15 -18.42
C THR A 63 -28.96 -22.94 -18.96
N GLU A 64 -30.28 -22.97 -18.84
CA GLU A 64 -31.19 -21.93 -19.28
C GLU A 64 -32.00 -21.47 -18.08
N VAL A 65 -32.19 -20.16 -17.93
CA VAL A 65 -33.11 -19.57 -16.98
C VAL A 65 -34.35 -19.12 -17.72
N ARG A 66 -35.54 -19.41 -17.18
CA ARG A 66 -36.84 -19.17 -17.79
C ARG A 66 -37.74 -18.43 -16.81
N LEU A 67 -38.55 -17.50 -17.31
CA LEU A 67 -39.67 -16.92 -16.59
C LEU A 67 -40.97 -17.52 -17.11
N LEU A 68 -41.79 -18.02 -16.20
CA LEU A 68 -43.10 -18.57 -16.49
C LEU A 68 -44.20 -17.71 -15.85
N VAL A 69 -45.33 -17.58 -16.55
CA VAL A 69 -46.59 -17.03 -16.02
C VAL A 69 -47.58 -18.19 -16.00
N GLY A 70 -47.88 -18.73 -14.82
CA GLY A 70 -48.51 -20.04 -14.69
C GLY A 70 -47.58 -21.13 -15.27
N GLU A 71 -48.01 -21.77 -16.35
CA GLU A 71 -47.23 -22.81 -17.06
C GLU A 71 -46.61 -22.29 -18.37
N GLU A 72 -46.87 -21.04 -18.77
CA GLU A 72 -46.40 -20.48 -20.04
C GLU A 72 -45.05 -19.78 -19.89
N ILE A 73 -44.05 -20.17 -20.68
CA ILE A 73 -42.72 -19.54 -20.69
C ILE A 73 -42.78 -18.22 -21.46
N VAL A 74 -42.59 -17.10 -20.76
CA VAL A 74 -42.66 -15.74 -21.33
C VAL A 74 -41.30 -15.10 -21.59
N ALA A 75 -40.23 -15.58 -20.94
CA ALA A 75 -38.86 -15.15 -21.21
C ALA A 75 -37.85 -16.28 -20.95
N ARG A 76 -36.70 -16.24 -21.66
CA ARG A 76 -35.63 -17.23 -21.57
C ARG A 76 -34.27 -16.56 -21.69
N SER A 77 -33.27 -17.03 -20.94
CA SER A 77 -31.89 -16.57 -20.99
C SER A 77 -30.92 -17.73 -20.83
N ALA A 78 -29.85 -17.74 -21.61
CA ALA A 78 -28.70 -18.58 -21.29
C ALA A 78 -27.93 -17.98 -20.10
N VAL A 79 -27.33 -18.82 -19.28
CA VAL A 79 -26.49 -18.38 -18.16
C VAL A 79 -25.05 -18.18 -18.65
N LYS A 80 -24.36 -17.14 -18.16
CA LYS A 80 -22.98 -16.81 -18.55
C LYS A 80 -22.12 -16.51 -17.31
N ILE A 81 -20.84 -16.84 -17.37
CA ILE A 81 -19.84 -16.41 -16.39
C ILE A 81 -19.03 -15.29 -17.03
N HIS A 82 -19.00 -14.10 -16.40
CA HIS A 82 -18.23 -12.96 -16.89
C HIS A 82 -16.80 -12.95 -16.33
N SER A 83 -15.88 -12.26 -17.01
CA SER A 83 -14.50 -12.13 -16.55
C SER A 83 -14.45 -11.43 -15.19
N GLY A 84 -13.89 -12.09 -14.17
CA GLY A 84 -13.82 -11.59 -12.80
C GLY A 84 -14.96 -12.04 -11.88
N GLU A 85 -15.99 -12.71 -12.40
CA GLU A 85 -17.08 -13.29 -11.60
C GLU A 85 -16.85 -14.80 -11.39
N HIS A 86 -17.14 -15.29 -10.17
CA HIS A 86 -17.07 -16.72 -9.85
C HIS A 86 -18.39 -17.46 -10.11
N GLN A 87 -19.52 -16.74 -10.16
CA GLN A 87 -20.85 -17.33 -10.25
C GLN A 87 -21.53 -17.03 -11.60
N PRO A 88 -22.24 -17.98 -12.19
CA PRO A 88 -23.04 -17.76 -13.40
C PRO A 88 -24.20 -16.76 -13.20
N ARG A 89 -24.41 -15.85 -14.17
CA ARG A 89 -25.47 -14.82 -14.18
C ARG A 89 -26.40 -14.98 -15.39
N TYR A 90 -27.65 -14.56 -15.25
CA TYR A 90 -28.66 -14.55 -16.33
C TYR A 90 -29.33 -13.17 -16.48
N LEU A 91 -29.92 -12.91 -17.65
CA LEU A 91 -30.64 -11.66 -17.94
C LEU A 91 -31.91 -11.95 -18.74
N LEU A 92 -33.08 -11.70 -18.15
CA LEU A 92 -34.39 -11.89 -18.77
C LEU A 92 -35.00 -10.54 -19.13
N GLN A 93 -35.27 -10.30 -20.40
CA GLN A 93 -36.08 -9.15 -20.82
C GLN A 93 -37.55 -9.54 -20.85
N VAL A 94 -38.36 -8.79 -20.13
CA VAL A 94 -39.79 -9.05 -19.95
C VAL A 94 -40.57 -7.83 -20.39
N ASP A 95 -41.60 -8.03 -21.18
CA ASP A 95 -42.57 -6.98 -21.49
C ASP A 95 -43.68 -7.01 -20.42
N PRO A 96 -43.85 -5.96 -19.59
CA PRO A 96 -44.92 -5.94 -18.59
C PRO A 96 -46.33 -6.11 -19.18
N ALA A 97 -46.53 -5.82 -20.46
CA ALA A 97 -47.80 -6.02 -21.14
C ALA A 97 -48.14 -7.50 -21.39
N THR A 98 -47.13 -8.38 -21.41
CA THR A 98 -47.33 -9.84 -21.58
C THR A 98 -47.57 -10.56 -20.25
N LEU A 99 -47.49 -9.85 -19.12
CA LEU A 99 -47.71 -10.42 -17.78
C LEU A 99 -49.17 -10.24 -17.34
N SER A 100 -49.75 -11.29 -16.76
CA SER A 100 -51.09 -11.24 -16.17
C SER A 100 -51.05 -10.70 -14.74
N GLU A 101 -52.04 -9.86 -14.38
CA GLU A 101 -52.11 -9.20 -13.07
C GLU A 101 -52.22 -10.18 -11.90
N ASN A 102 -52.89 -11.33 -12.10
CA ASN A 102 -53.28 -12.24 -11.04
C ASN A 102 -52.72 -13.66 -11.17
N ILE A 103 -51.96 -13.95 -12.23
CA ILE A 103 -51.38 -15.28 -12.42
C ILE A 103 -49.99 -15.30 -11.75
N PRO A 104 -49.70 -16.28 -10.88
CA PRO A 104 -48.38 -16.44 -10.28
C PRO A 104 -47.30 -16.64 -11.34
N MET A 105 -46.12 -16.10 -11.07
CA MET A 105 -44.94 -16.23 -11.91
C MET A 105 -43.87 -17.05 -11.20
N THR A 106 -43.11 -17.82 -11.97
CA THR A 106 -41.97 -18.58 -11.49
C THR A 106 -40.75 -18.30 -12.35
N VAL A 107 -39.59 -18.19 -11.72
CA VAL A 107 -38.30 -18.20 -12.40
C VAL A 107 -37.64 -19.55 -12.17
N GLU A 108 -37.16 -20.18 -13.24
CA GLU A 108 -36.63 -21.54 -13.23
C GLU A 108 -35.26 -21.60 -13.88
N ALA A 109 -34.32 -22.30 -13.27
CA ALA A 109 -33.11 -22.75 -13.95
C ALA A 109 -33.27 -24.21 -14.34
N VAL A 110 -33.04 -24.53 -15.61
CA VAL A 110 -33.12 -25.87 -16.16
C VAL A 110 -31.83 -26.23 -16.90
N ASN A 111 -31.36 -27.45 -16.71
CA ASN A 111 -30.36 -28.06 -17.57
C ASN A 111 -31.07 -28.71 -18.75
N VAL A 112 -30.87 -28.15 -19.94
CA VAL A 112 -31.35 -28.74 -21.19
C VAL A 112 -30.23 -29.61 -21.75
N ILE A 113 -30.49 -30.90 -21.82
CA ILE A 113 -29.54 -31.90 -22.30
C ILE A 113 -29.89 -32.23 -23.74
N TYR A 114 -28.99 -31.86 -24.64
CA TYR A 114 -29.11 -32.11 -26.06
C TYR A 114 -28.27 -33.32 -26.46
N PRO A 115 -28.75 -34.17 -27.39
CA PRO A 115 -27.86 -35.05 -28.11
C PRO A 115 -26.82 -34.20 -28.87
N ARG A 116 -25.56 -34.60 -28.80
CA ARG A 116 -24.44 -33.90 -29.44
C ARG A 116 -24.60 -34.02 -30.95
N GLU A 117 -24.84 -32.90 -31.64
CA GLU A 117 -24.85 -32.90 -33.11
C GLU A 117 -23.48 -33.36 -33.63
N GLN A 118 -23.49 -34.37 -34.51
CA GLN A 118 -22.30 -34.76 -35.27
C GLN A 118 -21.95 -33.64 -36.26
N GLU A 119 -21.10 -32.71 -35.85
CA GLU A 119 -20.44 -31.82 -36.80
C GLU A 119 -19.57 -32.66 -37.73
N ALA A 120 -19.90 -32.60 -39.01
CA ALA A 120 -19.33 -33.40 -40.08
C ALA A 120 -17.81 -33.25 -40.18
N ASN A 121 -17.12 -34.40 -40.12
CA ASN A 121 -15.89 -34.60 -40.88
C ASN A 121 -15.91 -35.97 -41.56
N THR A 122 -16.00 -35.92 -42.89
CA THR A 122 -15.78 -36.98 -43.87
C THR A 122 -14.63 -37.93 -43.52
N ARG A 123 -14.92 -39.22 -43.31
CA ARG A 123 -14.43 -40.39 -44.07
C ARG A 123 -14.82 -41.72 -43.41
N ALA A 124 -15.58 -42.50 -44.17
CA ALA A 124 -15.75 -43.96 -44.16
C ALA A 124 -15.28 -44.78 -42.94
N PHE A 125 -16.21 -45.53 -42.32
CA PHE A 125 -16.24 -46.99 -42.52
C PHE A 125 -17.57 -47.59 -42.06
N GLU A 126 -18.15 -48.41 -42.92
CA GLU A 126 -19.27 -49.31 -42.63
C GLU A 126 -18.89 -50.30 -41.54
N ARG A 127 -19.74 -50.51 -40.52
CA ARG A 127 -20.22 -51.85 -40.11
C ARG A 127 -21.19 -51.84 -38.92
N SER A 128 -22.12 -52.79 -39.04
CA SER A 128 -22.98 -53.44 -38.03
C SER A 128 -24.04 -52.60 -37.32
N GLN A 129 -25.26 -52.71 -37.86
CA GLN A 129 -26.50 -52.74 -37.07
C GLN A 129 -26.47 -53.94 -36.11
N THR A 130 -26.67 -53.69 -34.82
CA THR A 130 -27.58 -54.42 -33.88
C THR A 130 -27.34 -53.90 -32.47
N ALA A 131 -28.14 -52.92 -32.04
CA ALA A 131 -28.51 -52.64 -30.66
C ALA A 131 -29.66 -51.62 -30.71
N GLU A 132 -30.71 -51.83 -29.90
CA GLU A 132 -31.78 -50.85 -29.71
C GLU A 132 -31.18 -49.48 -29.35
N GLN A 133 -31.37 -48.48 -30.22
CA GLN A 133 -31.01 -47.11 -29.90
C GLN A 133 -32.03 -46.55 -28.89
N PRO A 134 -31.59 -46.03 -27.74
CA PRO A 134 -32.45 -45.20 -26.90
C PRO A 134 -32.83 -43.94 -27.71
N SER A 135 -34.07 -43.48 -27.56
CA SER A 135 -34.54 -42.26 -28.20
C SER A 135 -33.61 -41.07 -27.87
N LEU A 136 -33.10 -40.40 -28.90
CA LEU A 136 -32.32 -39.17 -28.83
C LEU A 136 -33.22 -37.97 -28.51
N GLU A 137 -33.98 -38.04 -27.42
CA GLU A 137 -34.87 -36.95 -26.98
C GLU A 137 -34.10 -35.92 -26.16
N THR A 138 -34.40 -34.64 -26.39
CA THR A 138 -33.94 -33.55 -25.52
C THR A 138 -34.60 -33.74 -24.16
N ARG A 139 -33.79 -33.90 -23.10
CA ARG A 139 -34.30 -34.01 -21.72
C ARG A 139 -34.00 -32.73 -20.96
N GLU A 140 -34.96 -32.29 -20.16
CA GLU A 140 -34.80 -31.15 -19.26
C GLU A 140 -34.72 -31.63 -17.82
N VAL A 141 -33.78 -31.08 -17.06
CA VAL A 141 -33.63 -31.33 -15.63
C VAL A 141 -33.79 -29.99 -14.91
N LEU A 142 -34.86 -29.85 -14.14
CA LEU A 142 -35.09 -28.67 -13.30
C LEU A 142 -34.04 -28.61 -12.18
N LEU A 143 -33.36 -27.48 -12.07
CA LEU A 143 -32.33 -27.23 -11.05
C LEU A 143 -32.90 -26.43 -9.88
N TYR A 144 -33.52 -25.30 -10.19
CA TYR A 144 -34.09 -24.36 -9.23
C TYR A 144 -35.42 -23.84 -9.76
N ARG A 145 -36.37 -23.60 -8.85
CA ARG A 145 -37.66 -22.98 -9.14
C ARG A 145 -38.00 -22.04 -8.00
N ASN A 146 -38.13 -20.76 -8.30
CA ASN A 146 -38.50 -19.74 -7.33
C ASN A 146 -39.81 -19.08 -7.78
N ALA A 147 -40.79 -19.04 -6.89
CA ALA A 147 -41.98 -18.22 -7.09
C ALA A 147 -41.60 -16.75 -6.91
N ILE A 148 -42.00 -15.88 -7.84
CA ILE A 148 -41.68 -14.45 -7.79
C ILE A 148 -42.94 -13.57 -7.65
N GLY A 149 -44.05 -14.18 -7.21
CA GLY A 149 -45.33 -13.51 -7.01
C GLY A 149 -46.10 -13.25 -8.31
N THR A 150 -46.97 -12.25 -8.30
CA THR A 150 -47.73 -11.78 -9.47
C THR A 150 -47.11 -10.51 -10.05
N LYS A 151 -47.66 -10.00 -11.16
CA LYS A 151 -47.12 -8.80 -11.82
C LYS A 151 -46.98 -7.57 -10.92
N PRO A 152 -47.96 -7.18 -10.07
CA PRO A 152 -47.80 -5.98 -9.24
C PRO A 152 -46.63 -6.05 -8.25
N PRO A 153 -46.43 -7.14 -7.48
CA PRO A 153 -45.22 -7.33 -6.67
C PRO A 153 -43.92 -7.27 -7.46
N LEU A 154 -43.87 -7.90 -8.63
CA LEU A 154 -42.67 -7.89 -9.48
C LEU A 154 -42.33 -6.46 -9.93
N LEU A 155 -43.30 -5.70 -10.43
CA LEU A 155 -43.05 -4.33 -10.88
C LEU A 155 -42.74 -3.37 -9.72
N ALA A 156 -43.27 -3.63 -8.53
CA ALA A 156 -42.94 -2.89 -7.32
C ALA A 156 -41.54 -3.23 -6.78
N ALA A 157 -40.93 -4.32 -7.26
CA ALA A 157 -39.58 -4.72 -6.86
C ALA A 157 -38.50 -3.84 -7.50
N ASP A 158 -38.79 -3.14 -8.61
CA ASP A 158 -37.92 -2.09 -9.17
C ASP A 158 -37.98 -0.87 -8.26
N LYS A 159 -37.25 -0.94 -7.13
CA LYS A 159 -37.27 0.09 -6.10
C LYS A 159 -36.75 1.40 -6.68
N ASN A 160 -35.73 1.32 -7.51
CA ASN A 160 -35.01 2.48 -8.00
C ASN A 160 -35.56 3.06 -9.34
N SER A 161 -36.59 2.43 -9.92
CA SER A 161 -37.28 2.81 -11.16
C SER A 161 -36.39 2.89 -12.41
N ASP A 162 -35.30 2.10 -12.48
CA ASP A 162 -34.38 2.08 -13.63
C ASP A 162 -34.68 0.98 -14.66
N THR A 163 -35.79 0.26 -14.49
CA THR A 163 -36.27 -0.84 -15.34
C THR A 163 -35.43 -2.11 -15.25
N PHE A 164 -34.38 -2.16 -14.43
CA PHE A 164 -33.70 -3.37 -14.03
C PHE A 164 -34.19 -3.78 -12.65
N ILE A 165 -34.52 -5.07 -12.50
CA ILE A 165 -34.79 -5.68 -11.20
C ILE A 165 -33.63 -6.64 -10.96
N THR A 166 -32.76 -6.28 -10.03
CA THR A 166 -31.61 -7.12 -9.66
C THR A 166 -31.92 -8.00 -8.45
N HIS A 167 -31.05 -8.97 -8.19
CA HIS A 167 -31.11 -9.75 -6.95
C HIS A 167 -31.06 -8.91 -5.65
N ASP A 168 -30.43 -7.73 -5.66
CA ASP A 168 -30.35 -6.83 -4.50
C ASP A 168 -31.73 -6.24 -4.17
N GLU A 169 -32.54 -6.05 -5.21
CA GLU A 169 -33.89 -5.52 -5.10
C GLU A 169 -34.92 -6.61 -4.84
N TRP A 170 -34.74 -7.77 -5.47
CA TRP A 170 -35.63 -8.92 -5.41
C TRP A 170 -34.86 -10.25 -5.25
N LEU A 171 -34.65 -10.65 -3.99
CA LEU A 171 -33.89 -11.85 -3.62
C LEU A 171 -34.29 -13.15 -4.35
N PRO A 172 -35.58 -13.42 -4.69
CA PRO A 172 -35.96 -14.62 -5.45
C PRO A 172 -35.28 -14.77 -6.81
N LEU A 173 -34.65 -13.72 -7.34
CA LEU A 173 -33.86 -13.78 -8.58
C LEU A 173 -32.52 -14.51 -8.41
N THR A 174 -32.03 -14.71 -7.19
CA THR A 174 -30.89 -15.61 -6.93
C THR A 174 -31.38 -17.05 -6.86
N LEU A 175 -30.99 -17.88 -7.84
CA LEU A 175 -31.41 -19.27 -7.97
C LEU A 175 -30.48 -20.18 -7.14
N SER A 176 -30.97 -20.62 -5.98
CA SER A 176 -30.29 -21.51 -5.03
C SER A 176 -31.31 -22.40 -4.31
N GLN A 177 -30.87 -23.53 -3.73
CA GLN A 177 -31.77 -24.40 -2.94
C GLN A 177 -32.39 -23.66 -1.75
N THR A 178 -31.63 -22.75 -1.13
CA THR A 178 -32.11 -21.92 -0.01
C THR A 178 -33.23 -20.97 -0.44
N ASN A 179 -33.09 -20.32 -1.60
CA ASN A 179 -34.15 -19.44 -2.11
C ASN A 179 -35.37 -20.20 -2.64
N SER A 180 -35.19 -21.42 -3.18
CA SER A 180 -36.31 -22.29 -3.52
C SER A 180 -37.08 -22.71 -2.26
N LEU A 181 -36.40 -22.95 -1.14
CA LEU A 181 -37.04 -23.18 0.16
C LEU A 181 -37.80 -21.94 0.66
N PHE A 182 -37.20 -20.74 0.59
CA PHE A 182 -37.92 -19.50 0.92
C PHE A 182 -39.14 -19.27 0.05
N SER A 183 -39.02 -19.54 -1.25
CA SER A 183 -40.13 -19.42 -2.21
C SER A 183 -41.27 -20.42 -1.93
N ALA A 184 -40.95 -21.59 -1.37
CA ALA A 184 -41.96 -22.56 -0.97
C ALA A 184 -42.67 -22.16 0.34
N LEU A 185 -41.93 -21.54 1.26
CA LEU A 185 -42.46 -21.02 2.53
C LEU A 185 -43.34 -19.78 2.32
N ASP A 186 -42.97 -18.90 1.40
CA ASP A 186 -43.79 -17.77 0.96
C ASP A 186 -43.87 -17.69 -0.58
N PRO A 187 -44.82 -18.41 -1.19
CA PRO A 187 -45.04 -18.35 -2.64
C PRO A 187 -45.49 -16.97 -3.14
N SER A 188 -45.93 -16.08 -2.24
CA SER A 188 -46.33 -14.72 -2.61
C SER A 188 -45.13 -13.79 -2.83
N GLY A 189 -43.96 -14.16 -2.31
CA GLY A 189 -42.73 -13.37 -2.36
C GLY A 189 -42.82 -12.03 -1.63
N ARG A 190 -43.76 -11.88 -0.68
CA ARG A 190 -44.02 -10.62 0.04
C ARG A 190 -43.19 -10.50 1.31
N GLN A 191 -42.87 -11.63 1.93
CA GLN A 191 -42.06 -11.70 3.13
C GLN A 191 -40.58 -11.63 2.77
N SER A 192 -39.84 -10.88 3.56
CA SER A 192 -38.38 -10.88 3.54
C SER A 192 -37.83 -12.23 4.05
N ALA A 193 -36.60 -12.56 3.65
CA ALA A 193 -35.91 -13.75 4.15
C ALA A 193 -35.81 -13.77 5.69
N GLN A 194 -35.70 -12.61 6.32
CA GLN A 194 -35.69 -12.47 7.78
C GLN A 194 -37.03 -12.88 8.39
N GLU A 195 -38.15 -12.36 7.88
CA GLU A 195 -39.49 -12.69 8.39
C GLU A 195 -39.78 -14.19 8.25
N ILE A 196 -39.39 -14.80 7.13
CA ILE A 196 -39.54 -16.25 6.91
C ILE A 196 -38.73 -17.05 7.93
N MET A 197 -37.47 -16.67 8.17
CA MET A 197 -36.59 -17.31 9.15
C MET A 197 -37.08 -17.16 10.59
N GLU A 198 -37.62 -16.00 10.97
CA GLU A 198 -38.21 -15.77 12.28
C GLU A 198 -39.49 -16.59 12.49
N GLN A 199 -40.36 -16.65 11.48
CA GLN A 199 -41.64 -17.36 11.55
C GLN A 199 -41.48 -18.89 11.66
N HIS A 200 -40.57 -19.48 10.88
CA HIS A 200 -40.42 -20.93 10.79
C HIS A 200 -39.22 -21.49 11.58
N GLY A 201 -38.40 -20.62 12.16
CA GLY A 201 -37.21 -20.97 12.93
C GLY A 201 -35.97 -21.15 12.06
N ARG A 202 -34.96 -20.29 12.26
CA ARG A 202 -33.72 -20.26 11.47
C ARG A 202 -33.03 -21.63 11.36
N GLU A 203 -32.77 -22.27 12.50
CA GLU A 203 -32.08 -23.57 12.54
C GLU A 203 -32.86 -24.67 11.80
N LYS A 204 -34.20 -24.62 11.84
CA LYS A 204 -35.04 -25.55 11.07
C LYS A 204 -34.86 -25.33 9.57
N ILE A 205 -34.93 -24.08 9.11
CA ILE A 205 -34.76 -23.74 7.70
C ILE A 205 -33.35 -24.11 7.22
N MET A 206 -32.31 -23.78 8.00
CA MET A 206 -30.92 -24.12 7.66
C MET A 206 -30.73 -25.63 7.53
N ALA A 207 -31.47 -26.45 8.30
CA ALA A 207 -31.31 -27.91 8.31
C ALA A 207 -31.95 -28.52 7.07
N ILE A 208 -33.14 -28.02 6.73
CA ILE A 208 -33.83 -28.38 5.49
C ILE A 208 -32.99 -27.94 4.28
N ALA A 209 -32.48 -26.72 4.28
CA ALA A 209 -31.64 -26.22 3.21
C ALA A 209 -30.33 -27.03 3.06
N ALA A 210 -29.69 -27.43 4.16
CA ALA A 210 -28.51 -28.29 4.14
C ALA A 210 -28.80 -29.65 3.47
N LEU A 211 -29.94 -30.27 3.77
CA LEU A 211 -30.40 -31.47 3.08
C LEU A 211 -30.61 -31.23 1.57
N LEU A 212 -31.28 -30.14 1.20
CA LEU A 212 -31.54 -29.82 -0.21
C LEU A 212 -30.23 -29.60 -0.98
N HIS A 213 -29.28 -28.87 -0.40
CA HIS A 213 -27.93 -28.69 -0.97
C HIS A 213 -27.16 -30.01 -1.04
N ALA A 214 -27.26 -30.87 -0.02
CA ALA A 214 -26.63 -32.19 -0.02
C ALA A 214 -27.17 -33.14 -1.10
N ILE A 215 -28.47 -33.05 -1.40
CA ILE A 215 -29.10 -33.80 -2.50
C ILE A 215 -28.68 -33.22 -3.86
N ALA A 216 -28.64 -31.88 -3.97
CA ALA A 216 -28.42 -31.19 -5.25
C ALA A 216 -26.95 -31.16 -5.74
N ASP A 217 -25.98 -31.38 -4.85
CA ASP A 217 -24.54 -31.38 -5.19
C ASP A 217 -24.03 -32.83 -5.31
N PRO A 218 -24.12 -33.52 -6.47
CA PRO A 218 -23.95 -34.98 -6.57
C PRO A 218 -22.53 -35.54 -6.35
N PHE A 219 -21.47 -34.73 -6.29
CA PHE A 219 -20.09 -35.23 -6.16
C PHE A 219 -19.34 -34.53 -5.04
N ASP A 220 -18.70 -35.28 -4.14
CA ASP A 220 -17.51 -34.79 -3.45
C ASP A 220 -16.30 -35.46 -4.11
N SER A 221 -15.21 -34.73 -4.35
CA SER A 221 -14.04 -35.28 -5.05
C SER A 221 -13.30 -36.34 -4.24
N ASP A 222 -13.52 -36.39 -2.92
CA ASP A 222 -12.79 -37.25 -2.00
C ASP A 222 -13.63 -38.43 -1.45
N GLU A 223 -14.97 -38.36 -1.45
CA GLU A 223 -15.86 -39.47 -1.08
C GLU A 223 -17.04 -39.59 -2.08
N GLN A 224 -17.04 -40.66 -2.88
CA GLN A 224 -17.99 -40.93 -3.97
C GLN A 224 -19.41 -41.32 -3.49
N ILE A 225 -20.05 -40.49 -2.67
CA ILE A 225 -21.41 -40.75 -2.16
C ILE A 225 -22.39 -39.89 -2.97
N GLU A 226 -23.19 -40.50 -3.84
CA GLU A 226 -24.31 -39.85 -4.55
C GLU A 226 -25.60 -40.07 -3.75
N LEU A 227 -26.20 -39.01 -3.19
CA LEU A 227 -27.46 -39.14 -2.47
C LEU A 227 -28.56 -39.51 -3.47
N THR A 228 -29.19 -40.67 -3.27
CA THR A 228 -30.24 -41.19 -4.15
C THR A 228 -31.44 -40.25 -4.16
N SER A 229 -31.88 -39.84 -5.35
CA SER A 229 -33.11 -39.05 -5.49
C SER A 229 -34.29 -39.89 -5.00
N LEU A 230 -35.02 -39.40 -4.00
CA LEU A 230 -36.43 -39.74 -3.90
C LEU A 230 -37.06 -39.38 -5.25
N ASN A 231 -37.95 -40.20 -5.81
CA ASN A 231 -38.63 -39.92 -7.09
C ASN A 231 -39.64 -38.75 -6.93
N LEU A 232 -39.22 -37.68 -6.29
CA LEU A 232 -39.96 -36.50 -5.92
C LEU A 232 -39.22 -35.30 -6.52
N SER A 233 -39.99 -34.29 -6.96
CA SER A 233 -39.40 -33.00 -7.28
C SER A 233 -38.85 -32.33 -6.01
N SER A 234 -37.88 -31.43 -6.13
CA SER A 234 -37.41 -30.62 -4.99
C SER A 234 -38.56 -29.91 -4.28
N ALA A 235 -39.56 -29.43 -5.03
CA ALA A 235 -40.76 -28.81 -4.46
C ALA A 235 -41.59 -29.79 -3.61
N SER A 236 -41.87 -31.00 -4.13
CA SER A 236 -42.61 -32.02 -3.37
C SER A 236 -41.87 -32.50 -2.13
N LEU A 237 -40.54 -32.56 -2.20
CA LEU A 237 -39.68 -32.84 -1.05
C LEU A 237 -39.78 -31.71 -0.02
N ILE A 238 -39.69 -30.45 -0.45
CA ILE A 238 -39.85 -29.29 0.42
C ILE A 238 -41.23 -29.32 1.11
N ASP A 239 -42.33 -29.50 0.37
CA ASP A 239 -43.68 -29.56 0.93
C ASP A 239 -43.80 -30.67 1.99
N THR A 240 -43.28 -31.87 1.68
CA THR A 240 -43.33 -33.01 2.61
C THR A 240 -42.49 -32.75 3.87
N LEU A 241 -41.33 -32.10 3.74
CA LEU A 241 -40.50 -31.72 4.89
C LEU A 241 -41.18 -30.63 5.73
N LEU A 242 -41.88 -29.69 5.10
CA LEU A 242 -42.59 -28.61 5.80
C LEU A 242 -43.83 -29.11 6.55
N GLU A 243 -44.56 -30.07 5.98
CA GLU A 243 -45.84 -30.60 6.51
C GLU A 243 -45.68 -31.74 7.54
N ASN A 244 -44.46 -32.21 7.81
CA ASN A 244 -44.25 -33.35 8.71
C ASN A 244 -44.49 -33.00 10.19
N GLU A 245 -45.50 -33.64 10.81
CA GLU A 245 -45.90 -33.43 12.21
C GLU A 245 -44.78 -33.72 13.23
N ASN A 246 -43.76 -34.54 12.89
CA ASN A 246 -42.62 -34.82 13.77
C ASN A 246 -41.57 -33.70 13.78
N MET A 247 -41.70 -32.67 12.92
CA MET A 247 -40.89 -31.44 12.95
C MET A 247 -41.42 -30.39 13.94
N THR A 248 -41.82 -30.83 15.13
CA THR A 248 -42.16 -29.96 16.28
C THR A 248 -40.90 -29.41 16.95
N SER A 249 -41.02 -28.25 17.62
CA SER A 249 -39.85 -27.57 18.23
C SER A 249 -39.12 -28.49 19.22
N PRO A 250 -37.78 -28.59 19.15
CA PRO A 250 -37.02 -29.44 20.07
C PRO A 250 -37.09 -28.95 21.51
N ALA A 251 -36.92 -29.88 22.46
CA ALA A 251 -36.78 -29.53 23.87
C ALA A 251 -35.44 -28.81 24.09
N ALA A 252 -35.41 -27.83 25.00
CA ALA A 252 -34.20 -27.04 25.26
C ALA A 252 -33.06 -27.93 25.78
N GLY A 253 -31.91 -27.96 25.08
CA GLY A 253 -30.65 -28.57 25.56
C GLY A 253 -30.03 -29.69 24.71
N GLU A 254 -30.56 -30.04 23.54
CA GLU A 254 -29.92 -30.99 22.60
C GLU A 254 -29.01 -30.25 21.61
N GLU A 255 -27.82 -30.80 21.28
CA GLU A 255 -26.73 -30.07 20.59
C GLU A 255 -26.87 -29.94 19.05
N THR A 256 -27.74 -30.69 18.35
CA THR A 256 -28.09 -30.44 16.91
C THR A 256 -29.49 -30.95 16.54
N PRO A 257 -30.56 -30.57 17.27
CA PRO A 257 -31.82 -31.30 17.24
C PRO A 257 -32.56 -31.23 15.89
N TRP A 258 -32.33 -30.18 15.10
CA TRP A 258 -32.99 -30.02 13.80
C TRP A 258 -32.35 -30.83 12.68
N LEU A 259 -31.01 -30.94 12.67
CA LEU A 259 -30.28 -31.73 11.69
C LEU A 259 -30.63 -33.22 11.80
N ASP A 260 -30.72 -33.72 13.05
CA ASP A 260 -31.10 -35.10 13.33
C ASP A 260 -32.54 -35.37 12.90
N ARG A 261 -33.49 -34.48 13.24
CA ARG A 261 -34.89 -34.60 12.81
C ARG A 261 -35.07 -34.56 11.29
N VAL A 262 -34.34 -33.69 10.59
CA VAL A 262 -34.38 -33.64 9.12
C VAL A 262 -33.83 -34.95 8.54
N SER A 263 -32.73 -35.46 9.12
CA SER A 263 -32.13 -36.73 8.70
C SER A 263 -33.08 -37.91 8.94
N GLU A 264 -33.65 -38.04 10.13
CA GLU A 264 -34.63 -39.09 10.47
C GLU A 264 -35.86 -39.03 9.57
N THR A 265 -36.37 -37.83 9.31
CA THR A 265 -37.51 -37.61 8.39
C THR A 265 -37.17 -38.06 6.98
N TYR A 266 -36.00 -37.67 6.47
CA TYR A 266 -35.53 -38.09 5.15
C TYR A 266 -35.33 -39.61 5.05
N GLN A 267 -34.80 -40.23 6.10
CA GLN A 267 -34.64 -41.69 6.20
C GLN A 267 -35.99 -42.41 6.17
N ALA A 268 -36.98 -41.91 6.92
CA ALA A 268 -38.33 -42.46 6.91
C ALA A 268 -38.97 -42.33 5.51
N MET A 269 -38.79 -41.19 4.84
CA MET A 269 -39.27 -40.98 3.46
C MET A 269 -38.61 -41.94 2.47
N ALA A 270 -37.31 -42.17 2.59
CA ALA A 270 -36.59 -43.14 1.77
C ALA A 270 -37.12 -44.55 1.95
N GLN A 271 -37.42 -44.95 3.20
CA GLN A 271 -38.06 -46.25 3.49
C GLN A 271 -39.45 -46.35 2.85
N THR A 272 -40.29 -45.30 2.94
CA THR A 272 -41.62 -45.27 2.31
C THR A 272 -41.55 -45.40 0.79
N HIS A 273 -40.55 -44.78 0.16
CA HIS A 273 -40.36 -44.81 -1.29
C HIS A 273 -39.48 -45.98 -1.76
N GLN A 274 -39.11 -46.90 -0.87
CA GLN A 274 -38.26 -48.07 -1.16
C GLN A 274 -36.90 -47.68 -1.77
N VAL A 275 -36.35 -46.55 -1.35
CA VAL A 275 -35.04 -46.04 -1.77
C VAL A 275 -33.99 -46.42 -0.74
N THR A 276 -32.93 -47.09 -1.17
CA THR A 276 -31.77 -47.36 -0.31
C THR A 276 -30.87 -46.12 -0.28
N LEU A 277 -30.63 -45.59 0.92
CA LEU A 277 -29.69 -44.48 1.13
C LEU A 277 -28.25 -45.01 1.12
N PRO A 278 -27.29 -44.29 0.49
CA PRO A 278 -25.89 -44.71 0.43
C PRO A 278 -25.18 -44.53 1.77
N ASP A 279 -24.14 -45.30 2.05
CA ASP A 279 -23.32 -45.13 3.26
C ASP A 279 -22.75 -43.69 3.34
N GLY A 280 -22.76 -43.09 4.53
CA GLY A 280 -22.24 -41.73 4.76
C GLY A 280 -23.18 -40.56 4.41
N TRP A 281 -24.43 -40.82 4.00
CA TRP A 281 -25.40 -39.76 3.65
C TRP A 281 -25.65 -38.73 4.77
N GLN A 282 -25.71 -39.17 6.04
CA GLN A 282 -25.89 -38.27 7.20
C GLN A 282 -24.70 -37.33 7.39
N LYS A 283 -23.47 -37.85 7.22
CA LYS A 283 -22.25 -37.05 7.28
C LYS A 283 -22.29 -35.94 6.23
N ARG A 284 -22.76 -36.23 5.02
CA ARG A 284 -22.87 -35.22 3.95
C ARG A 284 -23.87 -34.10 4.25
N ILE A 285 -25.02 -34.42 4.84
CA ILE A 285 -25.97 -33.39 5.30
C ILE A 285 -25.31 -32.54 6.39
N LYS A 286 -24.58 -33.17 7.32
CA LYS A 286 -23.80 -32.45 8.35
C LYS A 286 -22.71 -31.56 7.76
N ASP A 287 -21.97 -32.03 6.76
CA ASP A 287 -20.92 -31.26 6.09
C ASP A 287 -21.52 -30.03 5.38
N LYS A 288 -22.69 -30.18 4.71
CA LYS A 288 -23.43 -29.04 4.13
C LYS A 288 -24.01 -28.10 5.18
N TRP A 289 -24.50 -28.62 6.30
CA TRP A 289 -24.95 -27.81 7.42
C TRP A 289 -23.80 -26.93 7.94
N VAL A 290 -22.61 -27.49 8.13
CA VAL A 290 -21.39 -26.75 8.48
C VAL A 290 -21.06 -25.69 7.42
N GLU A 291 -21.05 -26.08 6.14
CA GLU A 291 -20.77 -25.16 5.02
C GLU A 291 -21.72 -23.95 5.02
N MET A 292 -23.01 -24.18 5.29
CA MET A 292 -24.02 -23.12 5.34
C MET A 292 -23.84 -22.14 6.51
N HIS A 293 -23.23 -22.57 7.62
CA HIS A 293 -22.88 -21.68 8.74
C HIS A 293 -21.53 -20.98 8.52
N ALA A 294 -20.71 -21.49 7.60
CA ALA A 294 -19.37 -20.99 7.29
C ALA A 294 -19.20 -20.57 5.82
N VAL A 295 -20.26 -20.05 5.18
CA VAL A 295 -20.22 -19.69 3.75
C VAL A 295 -19.19 -18.60 3.48
N LYS A 296 -18.30 -18.86 2.51
CA LYS A 296 -17.26 -17.92 2.08
C LYS A 296 -17.87 -16.62 1.56
N GLN A 297 -17.26 -15.48 1.87
CA GLN A 297 -17.64 -14.16 1.35
C GLN A 297 -17.73 -14.07 -0.18
N SER A 298 -16.98 -14.91 -0.91
CA SER A 298 -17.01 -14.96 -2.38
C SER A 298 -18.17 -15.79 -2.97
N ASN A 299 -18.96 -16.46 -2.14
CA ASN A 299 -20.06 -17.31 -2.58
C ASN A 299 -21.38 -16.52 -2.49
N VAL A 300 -22.18 -16.52 -3.56
CA VAL A 300 -23.47 -15.80 -3.62
C VAL A 300 -24.49 -16.28 -2.57
N LEU A 301 -24.35 -17.53 -2.08
CA LEU A 301 -25.15 -18.02 -0.96
C LEU A 301 -24.94 -17.17 0.31
N ARG A 302 -23.76 -16.53 0.47
CA ARG A 302 -23.48 -15.66 1.60
C ARG A 302 -24.48 -14.51 1.67
N GLU A 303 -24.72 -13.85 0.54
CA GLU A 303 -25.63 -12.72 0.46
C GLU A 303 -27.09 -13.12 0.74
N VAL A 304 -27.51 -14.28 0.23
CA VAL A 304 -28.83 -14.86 0.52
C VAL A 304 -29.02 -15.07 2.02
N LEU A 305 -28.00 -15.60 2.69
CA LEU A 305 -28.02 -15.82 4.13
C LEU A 305 -27.93 -14.50 4.90
N ASP A 306 -27.05 -13.57 4.54
CA ASP A 306 -26.88 -12.27 5.19
C ASP A 306 -28.16 -11.42 5.14
N ASN A 307 -28.91 -11.50 4.03
CA ASN A 307 -30.21 -10.83 3.88
C ASN A 307 -31.32 -11.40 4.78
N SER A 308 -31.08 -12.55 5.40
CA SER A 308 -31.99 -13.12 6.41
C SER A 308 -31.75 -12.59 7.82
N TYR A 309 -30.71 -11.77 8.04
CA TYR A 309 -30.40 -11.20 9.35
C TYR A 309 -30.90 -9.75 9.47
N PRO A 310 -31.18 -9.28 10.70
CA PRO A 310 -31.55 -7.89 10.96
C PRO A 310 -30.52 -6.92 10.37
N SER A 311 -31.00 -5.85 9.74
CA SER A 311 -30.15 -4.73 9.34
C SER A 311 -30.16 -3.63 10.39
N ARG A 312 -29.01 -3.03 10.64
CA ARG A 312 -28.86 -1.80 11.43
C ARG A 312 -28.45 -0.67 10.51
N THR A 313 -28.99 0.51 10.74
CA THR A 313 -28.76 1.69 9.91
C THR A 313 -28.31 2.84 10.79
N LEU A 314 -27.32 3.58 10.29
CA LEU A 314 -26.79 4.79 10.91
C LEU A 314 -26.65 5.86 9.82
N VAL A 315 -26.96 7.12 10.13
CA VAL A 315 -26.63 8.26 9.28
C VAL A 315 -25.39 8.94 9.87
N LEU A 316 -24.38 9.17 9.04
CA LEU A 316 -23.17 9.90 9.42
C LEU A 316 -23.19 11.27 8.73
N ARG A 317 -23.10 12.32 9.53
CA ARG A 317 -22.96 13.71 9.09
C ARG A 317 -21.60 14.24 9.49
N GLY A 318 -20.74 14.45 8.51
CA GLY A 318 -19.37 14.88 8.76
C GLY A 318 -18.93 16.04 7.89
N GLU A 319 -17.70 16.46 8.13
CA GLU A 319 -17.11 17.66 7.56
C GLU A 319 -15.71 17.34 7.01
N THR A 320 -15.31 18.02 5.95
CA THR A 320 -13.96 18.01 5.38
C THR A 320 -13.30 19.36 5.57
N VAL A 321 -11.96 19.42 5.50
CA VAL A 321 -11.24 20.70 5.54
C VAL A 321 -11.57 21.59 4.35
N SER A 322 -11.57 22.92 4.55
CA SER A 322 -11.92 23.90 3.53
C SER A 322 -11.02 23.90 2.30
N GLY A 323 -9.78 23.42 2.43
CA GLY A 323 -8.83 23.27 1.31
C GLY A 323 -9.19 22.14 0.33
N MET A 324 -10.08 21.21 0.71
CA MET A 324 -10.62 20.21 -0.22
C MET A 324 -11.74 20.84 -1.05
N LYS A 325 -11.51 20.98 -2.36
CA LYS A 325 -12.42 21.69 -3.27
C LYS A 325 -13.58 20.81 -3.73
N SER A 326 -13.28 19.56 -4.12
CA SER A 326 -14.27 18.61 -4.62
C SER A 326 -14.09 17.22 -3.97
N PRO A 327 -14.17 17.12 -2.62
CA PRO A 327 -13.87 15.88 -1.93
C PRO A 327 -14.91 14.78 -2.22
N GLN A 328 -14.41 13.61 -2.57
CA GLN A 328 -15.13 12.36 -2.67
C GLN A 328 -14.99 11.58 -1.36
N ILE A 329 -16.12 11.28 -0.72
CA ILE A 329 -16.19 10.59 0.55
C ILE A 329 -16.54 9.13 0.32
N SER A 330 -15.74 8.24 0.89
CA SER A 330 -16.03 6.81 0.94
C SER A 330 -15.85 6.28 2.35
N LEU A 331 -16.46 5.13 2.62
CA LEU A 331 -16.34 4.46 3.92
C LEU A 331 -15.70 3.10 3.72
N GLN A 332 -14.69 2.82 4.52
CA GLN A 332 -13.97 1.56 4.54
C GLN A 332 -14.27 0.80 5.82
N ILE A 333 -14.44 -0.52 5.72
CA ILE A 333 -14.64 -1.42 6.85
C ILE A 333 -13.55 -2.50 6.92
N GLY A 334 -13.13 -2.82 8.14
CA GLY A 334 -12.31 -3.99 8.45
C GLY A 334 -10.82 -3.69 8.65
N SER A 335 -10.12 -4.65 9.27
CA SER A 335 -8.69 -4.58 9.60
C SER A 335 -7.90 -5.88 9.31
N TYR A 336 -8.56 -6.91 8.77
CA TYR A 336 -8.02 -8.28 8.69
C TYR A 336 -7.36 -8.62 7.33
N PRO A 337 -6.23 -9.36 7.32
CA PRO A 337 -5.69 -9.99 6.11
C PRO A 337 -6.36 -11.36 5.88
N ASN A 338 -6.69 -11.70 4.65
CA ASN A 338 -6.91 -13.09 4.27
C ASN A 338 -6.23 -13.39 2.92
N ASP A 339 -5.33 -14.40 2.91
CA ASP A 339 -4.44 -14.78 1.80
C ASP A 339 -5.07 -15.90 0.94
N PRO A 340 -5.40 -15.63 -0.34
CA PRO A 340 -6.05 -16.60 -1.22
C PRO A 340 -5.18 -17.80 -1.66
N LEU A 341 -3.86 -17.80 -1.41
CA LEU A 341 -2.92 -18.79 -1.97
C LEU A 341 -2.17 -19.62 -0.91
N ALA A 342 -2.38 -19.34 0.39
CA ALA A 342 -1.73 -20.07 1.49
C ALA A 342 -2.62 -21.22 2.03
N ASN A 343 -2.01 -22.35 2.38
CA ASN A 343 -2.70 -23.46 3.04
C ASN A 343 -3.19 -23.05 4.45
N SER A 344 -4.52 -22.87 4.58
CA SER A 344 -5.41 -22.90 5.77
C SER A 344 -5.05 -22.19 7.08
N HIS A 345 -3.87 -21.56 7.24
CA HIS A 345 -3.48 -20.96 8.52
C HIS A 345 -3.94 -19.50 8.73
N TYR A 346 -4.31 -18.78 7.67
CA TYR A 346 -4.67 -17.35 7.70
C TYR A 346 -5.96 -17.02 6.93
N ASP A 347 -6.71 -18.02 6.48
CA ASP A 347 -7.96 -17.84 5.74
C ASP A 347 -9.15 -17.98 6.70
N ASN A 348 -9.76 -16.85 7.07
CA ASN A 348 -11.11 -16.87 7.64
C ASN A 348 -12.11 -16.65 6.49
N PRO A 349 -12.86 -17.69 6.07
CA PRO A 349 -13.83 -17.58 4.99
C PRO A 349 -14.96 -16.58 5.28
N LEU A 350 -15.18 -16.25 6.56
CA LEU A 350 -16.24 -15.35 7.03
C LEU A 350 -15.86 -13.86 7.00
N LYS A 351 -14.57 -13.50 6.87
CA LYS A 351 -14.11 -12.10 6.82
C LYS A 351 -13.52 -11.75 5.45
N PRO A 352 -13.69 -10.50 4.99
CA PRO A 352 -13.12 -10.06 3.73
C PRO A 352 -11.58 -10.04 3.76
N LYS A 353 -10.98 -10.27 2.58
CA LYS A 353 -9.52 -10.43 2.40
C LYS A 353 -8.70 -9.17 2.65
N ARG A 354 -9.35 -8.01 2.60
CA ARG A 354 -8.81 -6.66 2.83
C ARG A 354 -9.93 -5.78 3.38
N PRO A 355 -9.58 -4.62 3.97
CA PRO A 355 -10.56 -3.58 4.22
C PRO A 355 -11.32 -3.26 2.92
N LEU A 356 -12.64 -3.25 2.99
CA LEU A 356 -13.52 -3.06 1.84
C LEU A 356 -14.16 -1.70 1.90
N LEU A 357 -14.32 -1.06 0.74
CA LEU A 357 -15.27 0.04 0.64
C LEU A 357 -16.68 -0.54 0.80
N VAL A 358 -17.45 0.02 1.73
CA VAL A 358 -18.83 -0.41 1.95
C VAL A 358 -19.79 0.42 1.09
N PRO A 359 -20.88 -0.19 0.60
CA PRO A 359 -21.96 0.57 -0.01
C PRO A 359 -22.52 1.60 0.98
N ILE A 360 -22.54 2.87 0.56
CA ILE A 360 -23.10 4.00 1.30
C ILE A 360 -24.22 4.62 0.46
N THR A 361 -25.31 5.05 1.10
CA THR A 361 -26.43 5.68 0.37
C THR A 361 -26.45 7.18 0.67
N PRO A 362 -26.41 8.07 -0.34
CA PRO A 362 -26.63 9.50 -0.12
C PRO A 362 -27.99 9.73 0.56
N VAL A 363 -28.07 10.68 1.49
CA VAL A 363 -29.35 10.96 2.15
C VAL A 363 -30.32 11.61 1.17
N GLY A 364 -31.54 11.06 1.11
CA GLY A 364 -32.56 11.45 0.14
C GLY A 364 -32.53 10.63 -1.15
N GLU A 365 -31.53 9.76 -1.32
CA GLU A 365 -31.45 8.83 -2.44
C GLU A 365 -31.75 7.38 -2.02
N GLU A 366 -32.11 6.56 -3.00
CA GLU A 366 -32.34 5.12 -2.80
C GLU A 366 -31.15 4.27 -3.24
N LYS A 367 -30.30 4.77 -4.15
CA LYS A 367 -29.16 4.04 -4.71
C LYS A 367 -27.93 4.19 -3.81
N SER A 368 -27.34 3.05 -3.46
CA SER A 368 -26.03 3.03 -2.81
C SER A 368 -24.90 3.23 -3.82
N SER A 369 -23.82 3.86 -3.39
CA SER A 369 -22.57 4.08 -4.12
C SER A 369 -21.39 3.68 -3.23
N THR A 370 -20.20 3.53 -3.80
CA THR A 370 -18.96 3.34 -3.02
C THR A 370 -18.31 4.67 -2.61
N ALA A 371 -18.74 5.78 -3.21
CA ALA A 371 -18.33 7.14 -2.85
C ALA A 371 -19.44 8.15 -3.13
N ILE A 372 -19.45 9.26 -2.37
CA ILE A 372 -20.34 10.41 -2.56
C ILE A 372 -19.54 11.70 -2.63
N GLU A 373 -20.04 12.72 -3.31
CA GLU A 373 -19.40 14.04 -3.31
C GLU A 373 -19.84 14.84 -2.07
N ALA A 374 -18.89 15.45 -1.38
CA ALA A 374 -19.20 16.39 -0.31
C ALA A 374 -19.60 17.75 -0.90
N VAL A 375 -20.65 18.36 -0.34
CA VAL A 375 -21.19 19.65 -0.79
C VAL A 375 -20.92 20.69 0.29
N ASN A 376 -20.31 21.82 -0.08
CA ASN A 376 -19.90 22.87 0.87
C ASN A 376 -19.05 22.31 2.04
N HIS A 377 -18.14 21.39 1.72
CA HIS A 377 -17.27 20.69 2.69
C HIS A 377 -18.01 19.81 3.71
N GLN A 378 -19.29 19.54 3.51
CA GLN A 378 -20.11 18.67 4.36
C GLN A 378 -20.47 17.40 3.60
N PHE A 379 -20.58 16.29 4.32
CA PHE A 379 -21.11 15.05 3.78
C PHE A 379 -22.16 14.45 4.69
N GLU A 380 -23.14 13.81 4.08
CA GLU A 380 -24.18 13.08 4.77
C GLU A 380 -24.43 11.76 4.04
N LEU A 381 -24.22 10.66 4.75
CA LEU A 381 -24.36 9.31 4.20
C LEU A 381 -25.10 8.39 5.15
N ARG A 382 -25.89 7.47 4.58
CA ARG A 382 -26.56 6.40 5.30
C ARG A 382 -25.78 5.10 5.09
N LEU A 383 -25.37 4.49 6.19
CA LEU A 383 -24.71 3.19 6.24
C LEU A 383 -25.69 2.14 6.79
N THR A 384 -25.82 1.03 6.08
CA THR A 384 -26.63 -0.11 6.52
C THR A 384 -25.76 -1.36 6.57
N LEU A 385 -25.65 -1.98 7.76
CA LEU A 385 -24.91 -3.21 8.00
C LEU A 385 -25.84 -4.34 8.46
N ARG A 386 -25.45 -5.60 8.23
CA ARG A 386 -26.18 -6.79 8.68
C ARG A 386 -25.64 -7.29 10.02
N ASP A 387 -26.56 -7.53 10.96
CA ASP A 387 -26.29 -7.99 12.33
C ASP A 387 -26.30 -9.52 12.38
N THR A 388 -25.35 -10.16 11.70
CA THR A 388 -25.39 -11.61 11.48
C THR A 388 -25.15 -12.42 12.74
N THR A 389 -24.67 -11.77 13.80
CA THR A 389 -24.27 -12.45 15.03
C THR A 389 -24.72 -11.75 16.31
N ASN A 390 -25.67 -10.82 16.20
CA ASN A 390 -26.12 -9.99 17.32
C ASN A 390 -24.96 -9.16 17.93
N GLY A 391 -23.99 -8.78 17.10
CA GLY A 391 -22.85 -7.95 17.47
C GLY A 391 -23.27 -6.53 17.81
N PHE A 392 -24.43 -6.07 17.31
CA PHE A 392 -24.97 -4.75 17.65
C PHE A 392 -25.40 -4.65 19.13
N GLU A 393 -26.21 -5.59 19.61
CA GLU A 393 -26.73 -5.58 21.00
C GLU A 393 -25.62 -5.89 22.01
N THR A 394 -24.72 -6.82 21.69
CA THR A 394 -23.64 -7.21 22.59
C THR A 394 -22.52 -6.16 22.64
N CYS A 395 -22.23 -5.53 21.50
CA CYS A 395 -21.21 -4.51 21.27
C CYS A 395 -19.93 -4.68 22.10
N GLN A 396 -19.12 -5.69 21.74
CA GLN A 396 -17.85 -5.99 22.38
C GLN A 396 -16.68 -5.92 21.38
N PRO A 397 -16.46 -4.77 20.71
CA PRO A 397 -15.37 -4.64 19.75
C PRO A 397 -14.02 -4.88 20.46
N THR A 398 -13.12 -5.56 19.76
CA THR A 398 -11.81 -5.93 20.31
C THR A 398 -10.96 -4.70 20.61
N GLY A 399 -10.36 -4.68 21.80
CA GLY A 399 -9.57 -3.54 22.28
C GLY A 399 -8.19 -3.41 21.63
N ASN A 400 -7.42 -4.50 21.47
CA ASN A 400 -6.07 -4.48 20.85
C ASN A 400 -5.65 -5.83 20.23
N GLU A 401 -6.40 -6.91 20.45
CA GLU A 401 -5.98 -8.27 20.09
C GLU A 401 -6.60 -8.70 18.77
N VAL A 402 -5.83 -8.57 17.69
CA VAL A 402 -6.16 -9.18 16.38
C VAL A 402 -5.88 -10.69 16.38
N TYR A 403 -5.24 -11.23 17.42
CA TYR A 403 -5.00 -12.67 17.57
C TYR A 403 -6.11 -13.36 18.38
N VAL A 404 -7.31 -13.38 17.84
CA VAL A 404 -8.15 -14.55 18.09
C VAL A 404 -7.57 -15.64 17.21
N TYR A 405 -6.77 -16.54 17.79
CA TYR A 405 -6.57 -17.85 17.16
C TYR A 405 -7.97 -18.44 17.05
N TYR A 406 -8.56 -18.42 15.85
CA TYR A 406 -9.68 -19.31 15.57
C TYR A 406 -9.13 -20.70 15.83
N ASP A 407 -9.57 -21.30 16.94
CA ASP A 407 -9.08 -22.61 17.32
C ASP A 407 -9.43 -23.52 16.15
N LYS A 408 -8.43 -24.20 15.57
CA LYS A 408 -8.65 -25.09 14.41
C LYS A 408 -9.61 -26.24 14.73
N ASN A 409 -10.02 -26.34 15.99
CA ASN A 409 -10.82 -27.38 16.60
C ASN A 409 -12.16 -26.87 17.14
N GLU A 410 -12.53 -25.60 16.96
CA GLU A 410 -13.91 -25.19 17.23
C GLU A 410 -14.83 -25.88 16.22
N ASP A 411 -15.81 -26.60 16.76
CA ASP A 411 -16.87 -27.21 15.98
C ASP A 411 -17.58 -26.12 15.17
N LEU A 412 -17.35 -26.09 13.85
CA LEU A 412 -17.96 -25.13 12.92
C LEU A 412 -19.50 -25.25 12.87
N THR A 413 -20.09 -26.23 13.56
CA THR A 413 -21.53 -26.31 13.82
C THR A 413 -22.00 -25.43 14.99
N LYS A 414 -21.08 -24.83 15.76
CA LYS A 414 -21.36 -23.88 16.84
C LYS A 414 -21.11 -22.44 16.34
N PRO A 415 -21.92 -21.45 16.75
CA PRO A 415 -21.50 -20.05 16.64
C PRO A 415 -20.12 -19.94 17.32
N SER A 416 -19.11 -19.40 16.64
CA SER A 416 -17.81 -19.18 17.28
C SER A 416 -18.03 -18.39 18.57
N GLU A 417 -17.22 -18.61 19.61
CA GLU A 417 -17.25 -17.75 20.81
C GLU A 417 -16.96 -16.27 20.46
N HIS A 418 -16.43 -16.03 19.25
CA HIS A 418 -16.23 -14.75 18.61
C HIS A 418 -16.99 -14.66 17.28
N PRO A 419 -18.32 -14.50 17.29
CA PRO A 419 -19.10 -14.40 16.08
C PRO A 419 -18.64 -13.21 15.24
N THR A 420 -18.36 -13.42 13.95
CA THR A 420 -17.79 -12.39 13.08
C THR A 420 -18.86 -11.73 12.22
N ASP A 421 -19.45 -10.64 12.70
CA ASP A 421 -20.19 -9.69 11.86
C ASP A 421 -19.41 -8.39 11.68
N ASN A 422 -19.94 -7.50 10.84
CA ASN A 422 -19.34 -6.21 10.52
C ASN A 422 -19.69 -5.12 11.55
N MET A 423 -20.52 -5.42 12.57
CA MET A 423 -20.95 -4.41 13.56
C MET A 423 -19.81 -3.97 14.47
N GLN A 424 -18.81 -4.82 14.62
CA GLN A 424 -17.70 -4.67 15.56
C GLN A 424 -16.35 -4.46 14.85
N ASP A 425 -16.36 -4.13 13.55
CA ASP A 425 -15.17 -3.84 12.74
C ASP A 425 -14.85 -2.34 12.70
N LEU A 426 -13.57 -2.01 12.47
CA LEU A 426 -13.13 -0.62 12.34
C LEU A 426 -13.73 0.01 11.09
N LEU A 427 -14.51 1.07 11.27
CA LEU A 427 -14.95 1.97 10.21
C LEU A 427 -13.95 3.12 10.05
N THR A 428 -13.60 3.42 8.80
CA THR A 428 -12.70 4.52 8.42
C THR A 428 -13.36 5.36 7.33
N VAL A 429 -13.50 6.67 7.58
CA VAL A 429 -13.88 7.64 6.55
C VAL A 429 -12.65 7.96 5.73
N ILE A 430 -12.81 7.98 4.41
CA ILE A 430 -11.79 8.39 3.46
C ILE A 430 -12.34 9.56 2.66
N ALA A 431 -11.66 10.71 2.69
CA ALA A 431 -11.94 11.87 1.85
C ALA A 431 -10.81 12.03 0.84
N TYR A 432 -11.12 11.88 -0.45
CA TYR A 432 -10.17 12.06 -1.54
C TYR A 432 -10.54 13.30 -2.35
N ASP A 433 -9.61 14.24 -2.52
CA ASP A 433 -9.79 15.43 -3.34
C ASP A 433 -9.01 15.30 -4.66
N PRO A 434 -9.71 15.12 -5.81
CA PRO A 434 -9.05 14.95 -7.11
C PRO A 434 -8.23 16.17 -7.56
N ASP A 435 -8.56 17.37 -7.06
CA ASP A 435 -7.90 18.62 -7.45
C ASP A 435 -6.50 18.74 -6.84
N SER A 436 -6.33 18.33 -5.57
CA SER A 436 -5.04 18.31 -4.88
C SER A 436 -4.33 16.95 -4.90
N GLY A 437 -5.05 15.88 -5.23
CA GLY A 437 -4.57 14.50 -5.13
C GLY A 437 -4.45 13.99 -3.69
N VAL A 438 -4.91 14.77 -2.71
CA VAL A 438 -4.85 14.43 -1.28
C VAL A 438 -5.95 13.44 -0.91
N GLU A 439 -5.56 12.36 -0.24
CA GLU A 439 -6.48 11.47 0.47
C GLU A 439 -6.25 11.63 1.98
N MET A 440 -7.31 11.95 2.72
CA MET A 440 -7.31 12.04 4.18
C MET A 440 -8.22 10.97 4.79
N ARG A 441 -7.81 10.40 5.92
CA ARG A 441 -8.55 9.35 6.61
C ARG A 441 -8.91 9.75 8.04
N SER A 442 -10.01 9.19 8.54
CA SER A 442 -10.40 9.31 9.95
C SER A 442 -10.97 8.01 10.48
N TYR A 443 -10.46 7.56 11.64
CA TYR A 443 -10.86 6.30 12.27
C TYR A 443 -12.06 6.52 13.16
N LEU A 444 -13.21 5.97 12.74
CA LEU A 444 -14.45 6.11 13.46
C LEU A 444 -14.65 5.04 14.53
N GLY A 445 -13.99 3.89 14.46
CA GLY A 445 -14.21 2.74 15.36
C GLY A 445 -15.40 1.86 14.94
N ALA A 446 -15.94 1.06 15.87
CA ALA A 446 -16.99 0.08 15.58
C ALA A 446 -18.37 0.72 15.32
N PHE A 447 -19.13 0.16 14.37
CA PHE A 447 -20.51 0.58 14.09
C PHE A 447 -21.39 0.56 15.34
N CYS A 448 -21.30 -0.51 16.14
CA CYS A 448 -22.13 -0.66 17.33
C CYS A 448 -21.84 0.41 18.39
N GLU A 449 -20.60 0.90 18.51
CA GLU A 449 -20.26 1.99 19.45
C GLU A 449 -20.78 3.34 18.94
N LEU A 450 -20.70 3.59 17.63
CA LEU A 450 -21.21 4.82 17.02
C LEU A 450 -22.71 5.01 17.24
N ALA A 451 -23.47 3.91 17.30
CA ALA A 451 -24.91 3.93 17.54
C ALA A 451 -25.30 4.01 19.03
N GLN A 452 -24.35 4.02 19.97
CA GLN A 452 -24.64 4.08 21.40
C GLN A 452 -24.92 5.52 21.87
N ALA A 453 -25.67 5.64 22.96
CA ALA A 453 -26.04 6.91 23.60
C ALA A 453 -24.85 7.80 23.98
N ASP A 454 -23.68 7.20 24.18
CA ASP A 454 -22.46 7.94 24.51
C ASP A 454 -21.94 8.75 23.31
N ILE A 455 -22.28 8.33 22.09
CA ILE A 455 -21.90 8.98 20.82
C ILE A 455 -23.13 9.62 20.17
N ASP A 456 -24.14 8.83 19.81
CA ASP A 456 -25.47 9.33 19.41
C ASP A 456 -26.25 9.78 20.67
N LYS A 457 -25.89 10.97 21.16
CA LYS A 457 -26.41 11.52 22.43
C LYS A 457 -27.92 11.71 22.43
N ASN A 458 -28.50 11.94 21.26
CA ASN A 458 -29.92 12.21 21.09
C ASN A 458 -30.72 10.97 20.67
N GLN A 459 -30.04 9.88 20.30
CA GLN A 459 -30.59 8.58 19.88
C GLN A 459 -31.52 8.66 18.67
N ASP A 460 -31.28 9.60 17.75
CA ASP A 460 -32.06 9.77 16.53
C ASP A 460 -31.52 8.92 15.36
N GLY A 461 -30.42 8.19 15.57
CA GLY A 461 -29.77 7.37 14.55
C GLY A 461 -28.88 8.18 13.60
N ILE A 462 -28.61 9.45 13.90
CA ILE A 462 -27.79 10.38 13.14
C ILE A 462 -26.61 10.80 14.03
N VAL A 463 -25.39 10.42 13.64
CA VAL A 463 -24.18 10.86 14.32
C VAL A 463 -23.61 12.05 13.57
N THR A 464 -23.54 13.19 14.26
CA THR A 464 -23.00 14.44 13.73
C THR A 464 -21.54 14.69 14.12
N ALA A 465 -20.86 15.58 13.41
CA ALA A 465 -19.50 16.02 13.73
C ALA A 465 -19.40 16.78 15.08
N GLU A 466 -20.51 17.34 15.56
CA GLU A 466 -20.63 17.94 16.89
C GLU A 466 -20.73 16.89 18.00
N GLU A 467 -21.41 15.77 17.72
CA GLU A 467 -21.51 14.64 18.64
C GLU A 467 -20.20 13.84 18.69
N PHE A 468 -19.59 13.63 17.52
CA PHE A 468 -18.39 12.82 17.35
C PHE A 468 -17.35 13.52 16.48
N SER A 469 -16.32 14.09 17.11
CA SER A 469 -15.33 14.94 16.45
C SER A 469 -14.53 14.25 15.35
N ARG A 470 -14.42 12.91 15.33
CA ARG A 470 -13.71 12.18 14.28
C ARG A 470 -14.48 12.12 12.95
N LEU A 471 -15.73 12.59 12.89
CA LEU A 471 -16.42 12.88 11.62
C LEU A 471 -15.93 14.18 10.96
N LYS A 472 -15.11 14.97 11.65
CA LYS A 472 -14.33 16.04 11.03
C LYS A 472 -13.07 15.43 10.44
N VAL A 473 -13.02 15.26 9.13
CA VAL A 473 -11.83 14.78 8.42
C VAL A 473 -10.79 15.91 8.41
N SER A 474 -10.12 16.10 9.54
CA SER A 474 -9.16 17.16 9.84
C SER A 474 -7.71 16.71 9.60
N PHE A 475 -6.77 17.65 9.53
CA PHE A 475 -5.34 17.32 9.43
C PHE A 475 -4.88 16.50 10.63
N GLU A 476 -5.34 16.84 11.83
CA GLU A 476 -5.06 16.08 13.06
C GLU A 476 -5.52 14.61 12.96
N ASN A 477 -6.80 14.38 12.61
CA ASN A 477 -7.35 13.02 12.52
C ASN A 477 -6.62 12.20 11.45
N ASN A 478 -6.27 12.84 10.32
CA ASN A 478 -5.49 12.19 9.27
C ASN A 478 -4.07 11.84 9.70
N ALA A 479 -3.38 12.74 10.41
CA ALA A 479 -2.06 12.48 10.97
C ALA A 479 -2.09 11.29 11.94
N HIS A 480 -3.11 11.23 12.81
CA HIS A 480 -3.30 10.08 13.69
C HIS A 480 -3.59 8.78 12.92
N ALA A 481 -4.39 8.82 11.85
CA ALA A 481 -4.66 7.64 11.01
C ALA A 481 -3.38 7.11 10.35
N LEU A 482 -2.56 7.98 9.74
CA LEU A 482 -1.25 7.63 9.16
C LEU A 482 -0.31 6.98 10.20
N LEU A 483 -0.20 7.58 11.38
CA LEU A 483 0.64 7.06 12.47
C LEU A 483 0.10 5.76 13.07
N ALA A 484 -1.22 5.57 13.05
CA ALA A 484 -1.84 4.34 13.51
C ALA A 484 -1.58 3.15 12.56
N GLU A 485 -1.59 3.36 11.24
CA GLU A 485 -1.16 2.35 10.26
C GLU A 485 0.28 1.89 10.56
N ARG A 486 1.17 2.85 10.87
CA ARG A 486 2.56 2.54 11.21
C ARG A 486 2.73 1.83 12.55
N SER A 487 1.93 2.20 13.54
CA SER A 487 1.95 1.59 14.87
C SER A 487 1.47 0.13 14.85
N GLY A 488 0.63 -0.26 13.89
CA GLY A 488 0.15 -1.64 13.70
C GLY A 488 1.27 -2.67 13.45
N LEU A 489 2.41 -2.24 12.88
CA LEU A 489 3.54 -3.10 12.49
C LEU A 489 4.52 -3.47 13.61
N MET A 490 4.55 -2.70 14.72
CA MET A 490 5.67 -2.72 15.68
C MET A 490 5.88 -4.05 16.43
N HIS A 491 4.95 -5.01 16.33
CA HIS A 491 5.03 -6.26 17.10
C HIS A 491 5.53 -7.50 16.35
N HIS A 492 5.45 -7.60 15.00
CA HIS A 492 5.72 -8.88 14.30
C HIS A 492 6.40 -8.84 12.91
N GLY A 493 6.99 -7.72 12.46
CA GLY A 493 7.83 -7.72 11.24
C GLY A 493 7.12 -8.12 9.93
N GLY A 494 5.79 -8.09 9.94
CA GLY A 494 4.90 -8.27 8.81
C GLY A 494 3.51 -7.92 9.32
N GLY A 495 2.96 -6.80 8.89
CA GLY A 495 1.78 -6.23 9.54
C GLY A 495 0.54 -6.17 8.69
N GLN A 496 -0.53 -6.13 9.47
CA GLN A 496 -1.93 -6.00 9.16
C GLN A 496 -2.31 -4.51 9.30
N TYR A 497 -3.49 -4.13 8.82
CA TYR A 497 -4.03 -2.78 8.95
C TYR A 497 -4.21 -2.37 10.43
N ALA A 498 -4.51 -1.09 10.68
CA ALA A 498 -4.71 -0.55 12.03
C ALA A 498 -5.58 -1.44 12.94
N LYS A 499 -5.09 -1.68 14.17
CA LYS A 499 -5.58 -2.71 15.10
C LYS A 499 -6.68 -2.31 16.08
N PRO A 500 -6.71 -1.09 16.67
CA PRO A 500 -7.73 -0.79 17.65
C PRO A 500 -9.05 -0.52 16.92
N VAL A 501 -10.06 -1.31 17.25
CA VAL A 501 -11.41 -1.15 16.72
C VAL A 501 -12.29 -0.36 17.70
N LYS A 502 -12.05 -0.57 18.99
CA LYS A 502 -12.76 0.10 20.09
C LYS A 502 -12.38 1.58 20.22
N GLN A 503 -13.35 2.46 20.47
CA GLN A 503 -13.12 3.91 20.62
C GLN A 503 -12.00 4.24 21.61
N THR A 504 -12.09 3.69 22.82
CA THR A 504 -11.15 3.98 23.90
C THR A 504 -9.74 3.48 23.59
N ALA A 505 -9.62 2.43 22.76
CA ALA A 505 -8.34 1.95 22.30
C ALA A 505 -7.76 2.82 21.19
N ILE A 506 -8.60 3.37 20.31
CA ILE A 506 -8.19 4.37 19.32
C ILE A 506 -7.72 5.64 20.06
N ASP A 507 -8.45 6.13 21.05
CA ASP A 507 -8.02 7.27 21.88
C ASP A 507 -6.69 6.98 22.58
N ALA A 508 -6.55 5.80 23.19
CA ALA A 508 -5.32 5.40 23.85
C ALA A 508 -4.14 5.21 22.88
N LEU A 509 -4.40 4.88 21.61
CA LEU A 509 -3.37 4.86 20.57
C LEU A 509 -2.99 6.29 20.16
N PHE A 510 -3.98 7.13 19.89
CA PHE A 510 -3.76 8.51 19.46
C PHE A 510 -2.99 9.31 20.52
N ALA A 511 -3.30 9.08 21.81
CA ALA A 511 -2.58 9.67 22.93
C ALA A 511 -1.10 9.24 23.05
N LYS A 512 -0.67 8.19 22.34
CA LYS A 512 0.74 7.78 22.26
C LYS A 512 1.51 8.48 21.13
N HIS A 513 0.81 9.10 20.18
CA HIS A 513 1.47 9.86 19.12
C HIS A 513 1.99 11.17 19.72
N THR A 514 3.24 11.49 19.43
CA THR A 514 3.86 12.71 19.97
C THR A 514 3.35 13.94 19.23
N PRO A 515 3.21 15.10 19.91
CA PRO A 515 2.78 16.34 19.27
C PRO A 515 3.64 16.73 18.06
N GLU A 516 4.95 16.49 18.13
CA GLU A 516 5.91 16.79 17.07
C GLU A 516 5.59 15.99 15.80
N MET A 517 5.25 14.72 15.94
CA MET A 517 4.94 13.86 14.79
C MET A 517 3.58 14.20 14.19
N VAL A 518 2.58 14.53 15.01
CA VAL A 518 1.27 14.99 14.52
C VAL A 518 1.41 16.30 13.76
N GLN A 519 2.18 17.26 14.28
CA GLN A 519 2.51 18.53 13.61
C GLN A 519 3.23 18.29 12.28
N LEU A 520 4.24 17.41 12.25
CA LEU A 520 4.99 17.09 11.03
C LEU A 520 4.11 16.47 9.95
N MET A 521 3.37 15.40 10.28
CA MET A 521 2.53 14.71 9.29
C MET A 521 1.40 15.60 8.79
N SER A 522 0.81 16.43 9.67
CA SER A 522 -0.17 17.44 9.26
C SER A 522 0.44 18.44 8.28
N SER A 523 1.67 18.91 8.54
CA SER A 523 2.38 19.87 7.68
C SER A 523 2.76 19.27 6.32
N ILE A 524 3.08 17.99 6.26
CA ILE A 524 3.35 17.28 5.01
C ILE A 524 2.08 17.22 4.14
N VAL A 525 0.92 16.92 4.73
CA VAL A 525 -0.36 16.86 4.02
C VAL A 525 -0.81 18.26 3.57
N ALA A 526 -0.66 19.26 4.44
CA ALA A 526 -0.95 20.66 4.10
C ALA A 526 -0.05 21.18 2.97
N MET A 527 1.22 20.74 2.90
CA MET A 527 2.14 21.11 1.82
C MET A 527 1.65 20.63 0.45
N GLN A 528 1.23 19.36 0.37
CA GLN A 528 0.63 18.80 -0.85
C GLN A 528 -0.63 19.58 -1.25
N MET A 529 -1.53 19.85 -0.28
CA MET A 529 -2.78 20.56 -0.55
C MET A 529 -2.54 22.00 -1.01
N ALA A 530 -1.65 22.74 -0.33
CA ALA A 530 -1.30 24.12 -0.67
C ALA A 530 -0.60 24.23 -2.03
N SER A 531 0.21 23.23 -2.41
CA SER A 531 0.86 23.19 -3.72
C SER A 531 -0.16 23.26 -4.87
N ALA A 532 -1.35 22.68 -4.69
CA ALA A 532 -2.43 22.72 -5.67
C ALA A 532 -3.17 24.08 -5.72
N GLU A 533 -3.01 24.92 -4.70
CA GLU A 533 -3.68 26.22 -4.61
C GLU A 533 -2.84 27.41 -5.08
N ASN A 534 -1.50 27.40 -4.91
CA ASN A 534 -0.58 28.40 -5.51
C ASN A 534 0.91 28.14 -5.18
N GLN A 535 1.67 27.66 -6.17
CA GLN A 535 3.14 27.67 -6.50
C GLN A 535 4.28 28.00 -5.50
N ALA A 536 4.04 28.32 -4.22
CA ALA A 536 5.11 28.59 -3.24
C ALA A 536 5.58 27.35 -2.48
N LEU A 537 4.89 26.21 -2.65
CA LEU A 537 5.23 24.93 -2.04
C LEU A 537 5.32 23.84 -3.11
N PRO A 538 6.21 22.86 -2.95
CA PRO A 538 6.31 21.73 -3.88
C PRO A 538 5.14 20.76 -3.72
N ALA A 539 4.72 20.15 -4.82
CA ALA A 539 3.90 18.94 -4.78
C ALA A 539 4.81 17.79 -4.37
N ILE A 540 4.45 17.07 -3.31
CA ILE A 540 5.23 15.92 -2.82
C ILE A 540 4.97 14.70 -3.70
N ASP A 541 3.72 14.59 -4.17
CA ASP A 541 3.32 13.53 -5.09
C ASP A 541 2.44 14.11 -6.21
N ASN A 542 2.70 13.66 -7.43
CA ASN A 542 1.89 13.97 -8.61
C ASN A 542 0.93 12.83 -8.98
N ALA A 543 0.95 11.73 -8.23
CA ALA A 543 0.02 10.63 -8.36
C ALA A 543 -1.23 10.82 -7.48
N SER A 544 -2.33 10.16 -7.88
CA SER A 544 -3.62 10.14 -7.18
C SER A 544 -3.62 9.29 -5.90
N ASP A 545 -2.49 9.21 -5.18
CA ASP A 545 -2.30 8.27 -4.06
C ASP A 545 -1.35 8.83 -2.98
N PHE A 546 -1.43 10.14 -2.73
CA PHE A 546 -0.53 10.85 -1.81
C PHE A 546 -0.52 10.24 -0.40
N PHE A 547 -1.63 9.65 0.07
CA PHE A 547 -1.66 8.97 1.36
C PHE A 547 -0.61 7.86 1.46
N ARG A 548 -0.38 7.08 0.39
CA ARG A 548 0.70 6.09 0.36
C ARG A 548 2.07 6.71 0.38
N THR A 549 2.27 7.84 -0.30
CA THR A 549 3.54 8.57 -0.27
C THR A 549 3.82 9.10 1.14
N ALA A 550 2.82 9.69 1.80
CA ALA A 550 2.92 10.10 3.21
C ALA A 550 3.22 8.90 4.14
N ALA A 551 2.63 7.75 3.87
CA ALA A 551 2.89 6.53 4.61
C ALA A 551 4.30 5.94 4.34
N GLN A 552 4.83 6.06 3.10
CA GLN A 552 6.20 5.68 2.77
C GLN A 552 7.24 6.53 3.51
N LEU A 553 6.96 7.81 3.75
CA LEU A 553 7.79 8.65 4.62
C LEU A 553 7.85 8.14 6.08
N LEU A 554 6.88 7.30 6.48
CA LEU A 554 6.87 6.57 7.76
C LEU A 554 7.48 5.16 7.66
N ASP A 555 8.24 4.85 6.61
CA ASP A 555 8.82 3.52 6.33
C ASP A 555 7.76 2.43 6.09
N LEU A 556 6.63 2.79 5.46
CA LEU A 556 5.59 1.84 5.04
C LEU A 556 5.65 1.55 3.54
N ASP A 557 5.93 0.30 3.18
CA ASP A 557 5.87 -0.17 1.79
C ASP A 557 4.51 -0.84 1.50
N TYR A 558 3.73 -0.20 0.62
CA TYR A 558 2.44 -0.66 0.11
C TYR A 558 2.54 -1.47 -1.20
N ASN A 559 3.74 -1.67 -1.76
CA ASN A 559 3.92 -2.36 -3.04
C ASN A 559 3.77 -3.88 -2.94
N ALA A 560 3.81 -4.43 -1.73
CA ALA A 560 3.56 -5.83 -1.53
C ALA A 560 2.07 -6.16 -1.67
N GLN A 561 1.79 -7.19 -2.45
CA GLN A 561 0.44 -7.58 -2.81
C GLN A 561 -0.44 -7.99 -1.60
N TYR A 562 0.15 -8.36 -0.45
CA TYR A 562 -0.60 -8.96 0.66
C TYR A 562 -0.22 -8.44 2.06
N ARG A 563 0.76 -7.54 2.18
CA ARG A 563 1.29 -7.07 3.47
C ARG A 563 1.79 -5.64 3.32
N MET A 564 1.75 -4.88 4.40
CA MET A 564 2.59 -3.70 4.53
C MET A 564 3.93 -4.16 5.12
N TYR A 565 5.02 -3.78 4.46
CA TYR A 565 6.36 -4.03 4.97
C TYR A 565 6.95 -2.74 5.53
N SER A 566 7.76 -2.89 6.58
CA SER A 566 8.60 -1.84 7.12
C SER A 566 9.97 -2.43 7.36
N LYS A 567 11.02 -1.64 7.19
CA LYS A 567 12.40 -2.05 7.47
C LYS A 567 12.67 -2.10 8.98
N SER A 568 11.86 -1.37 9.77
CA SER A 568 11.96 -1.28 11.23
C SER A 568 10.64 -1.53 11.94
N ASN A 569 10.71 -2.04 13.17
CA ASN A 569 9.56 -2.16 14.08
C ASN A 569 9.40 -0.93 14.99
N ILE A 570 10.11 0.17 14.75
CA ILE A 570 10.09 1.39 15.57
C ILE A 570 9.54 2.53 14.71
N LEU A 571 8.60 3.33 15.21
CA LEU A 571 8.11 4.54 14.53
C LEU A 571 9.32 5.46 14.27
N PRO A 572 9.52 5.95 13.03
CA PRO A 572 10.64 6.84 12.77
C PRO A 572 10.53 8.11 13.62
N GLU A 573 11.66 8.66 14.05
CA GLU A 573 11.69 9.96 14.72
C GLU A 573 11.40 11.09 13.70
N PRO A 574 10.85 12.25 14.11
CA PRO A 574 10.51 13.34 13.18
C PRO A 574 11.66 13.74 12.24
N PHE A 575 12.89 13.76 12.75
CA PHE A 575 14.08 14.06 11.93
C PHE A 575 14.29 13.07 10.79
N GLN A 576 14.01 11.78 10.98
CA GLN A 576 14.14 10.77 9.93
C GLN A 576 13.12 10.99 8.82
N VAL A 577 11.88 11.31 9.20
CA VAL A 577 10.80 11.67 8.26
C VAL A 577 11.18 12.94 7.46
N ILE A 578 11.77 13.95 8.12
CA ILE A 578 12.29 15.16 7.45
C ILE A 578 13.39 14.82 6.44
N GLN A 579 14.34 13.93 6.76
CA GLN A 579 15.37 13.53 5.80
C GLN A 579 14.78 12.80 4.59
N LEU A 580 13.78 11.93 4.82
CA LEU A 580 13.08 11.26 3.71
C LEU A 580 12.30 12.26 2.85
N LEU A 581 11.66 13.25 3.48
CA LEU A 581 10.95 14.32 2.77
C LEU A 581 11.90 15.14 1.89
N LYS A 582 13.09 15.50 2.40
CA LYS A 582 14.12 16.18 1.61
C LYS A 582 14.56 15.37 0.39
N ASN A 583 14.52 14.04 0.47
CA ASN A 583 14.90 13.15 -0.63
C ASN A 583 13.80 12.97 -1.68
N VAL A 584 12.61 13.53 -1.47
CA VAL A 584 11.57 13.58 -2.50
C VAL A 584 12.03 14.54 -3.60
N SER A 585 12.11 14.04 -4.85
CA SER A 585 12.64 14.78 -6.00
C SER A 585 12.09 16.19 -6.12
N ASP A 586 10.76 16.33 -6.12
CA ASP A 586 10.10 17.62 -6.33
C ASP A 586 10.34 18.59 -5.15
N VAL A 587 10.46 18.08 -3.92
CA VAL A 587 10.83 18.88 -2.74
C VAL A 587 12.28 19.35 -2.84
N ALA A 588 13.20 18.45 -3.17
CA ALA A 588 14.62 18.73 -3.24
C ALA A 588 14.95 19.78 -4.32
N HIS A 589 14.43 19.61 -5.54
CA HIS A 589 14.61 20.57 -6.62
C HIS A 589 13.96 21.91 -6.29
N HIS A 590 12.79 21.92 -5.65
CA HIS A 590 12.17 23.18 -5.23
C HIS A 590 13.04 23.94 -4.22
N MET A 591 13.64 23.26 -3.25
CA MET A 591 14.58 23.88 -2.30
C MET A 591 15.81 24.47 -2.98
N GLU A 592 16.29 23.83 -4.05
CA GLU A 592 17.40 24.31 -4.86
C GLU A 592 17.01 25.53 -5.71
N ASP A 593 15.93 25.41 -6.49
CA ASP A 593 15.45 26.43 -7.42
C ASP A 593 15.05 27.74 -6.71
N THR A 594 14.55 27.63 -5.48
CA THR A 594 14.10 28.78 -4.68
C THR A 594 15.12 29.24 -3.65
N ASP A 595 16.26 28.57 -3.54
CA ASP A 595 17.26 28.76 -2.47
C ASP A 595 16.63 28.78 -1.07
N THR A 596 15.71 27.84 -0.82
CA THR A 596 15.03 27.66 0.46
C THR A 596 15.48 26.40 1.18
N THR A 597 15.13 26.32 2.45
CA THR A 597 15.47 25.23 3.36
C THR A 597 14.23 24.42 3.73
N ILE A 598 14.41 23.22 4.26
CA ILE A 598 13.27 22.36 4.61
C ILE A 598 12.43 22.97 5.73
N ASN A 599 13.02 23.67 6.71
CA ASN A 599 12.21 24.31 7.75
C ASN A 599 11.48 25.52 7.20
N THR A 600 12.03 26.23 6.21
CA THR A 600 11.30 27.29 5.51
C THR A 600 10.04 26.72 4.84
N LEU A 601 10.15 25.60 4.13
CA LEU A 601 9.00 24.94 3.51
C LEU A 601 7.98 24.44 4.54
N LEU A 602 8.43 23.83 5.65
CA LEU A 602 7.55 23.40 6.73
C LEU A 602 6.87 24.60 7.43
N THR A 603 7.56 25.73 7.54
CA THR A 603 6.99 26.98 8.08
C THR A 603 5.90 27.53 7.17
N TRP A 604 6.15 27.62 5.86
CA TRP A 604 5.14 28.06 4.90
C TRP A 604 3.95 27.11 4.85
N SER A 605 4.19 25.80 4.94
CA SER A 605 3.12 24.82 5.06
C SER A 605 2.29 25.05 6.33
N ALA A 606 2.92 25.23 7.49
CA ALA A 606 2.24 25.53 8.75
C ALA A 606 1.42 26.83 8.69
N GLN A 607 1.87 27.84 7.95
CA GLN A 607 1.11 29.08 7.72
C GLN A 607 -0.13 28.85 6.84
N ALA A 608 -0.06 27.92 5.89
CA ALA A 608 -1.16 27.60 4.99
C ALA A 608 -2.37 26.99 5.69
N PHE A 609 -2.21 26.32 6.84
CA PHE A 609 -3.31 25.69 7.60
C PHE A 609 -4.50 26.61 7.81
N SER A 610 -4.26 27.89 8.12
CA SER A 610 -5.32 28.86 8.39
C SER A 610 -6.22 29.14 7.18
N GLY A 611 -5.71 28.92 5.96
CA GLY A 611 -6.51 28.97 4.73
C GLY A 611 -7.09 27.59 4.33
N LEU A 612 -6.46 26.51 4.77
CA LEU A 612 -6.81 25.15 4.38
C LEU A 612 -7.81 24.45 5.33
N SER A 613 -7.92 24.86 6.59
CA SER A 613 -8.83 24.23 7.56
C SER A 613 -9.60 25.24 8.41
N GLN A 614 -10.91 25.03 8.48
CA GLN A 614 -11.84 25.73 9.37
C GLN A 614 -11.87 25.17 10.79
N PHE A 615 -11.21 24.03 11.06
CA PHE A 615 -11.31 23.37 12.35
C PHE A 615 -10.37 24.00 13.39
N PRO A 616 -10.84 24.28 14.63
CA PRO A 616 -10.00 24.87 15.66
C PRO A 616 -8.78 24.02 16.04
N ALA A 617 -8.89 22.69 16.01
CA ALA A 617 -7.79 21.81 16.38
C ALA A 617 -6.61 21.90 15.40
N ASP A 618 -6.87 21.89 14.09
CA ASP A 618 -5.85 22.10 13.06
C ASP A 618 -5.20 23.49 13.18
N ASN A 619 -6.01 24.52 13.44
CA ASN A 619 -5.51 25.88 13.63
C ASN A 619 -4.65 26.01 14.90
N ASN A 620 -4.94 25.26 15.97
CA ASN A 620 -4.10 25.19 17.15
C ASN A 620 -2.75 24.53 16.85
N ILE A 621 -2.75 23.39 16.13
CA ILE A 621 -1.52 22.71 15.67
C ILE A 621 -0.64 23.70 14.89
N ALA A 622 -1.24 24.42 13.94
CA ALA A 622 -0.55 25.42 13.14
C ALA A 622 -0.02 26.58 13.98
N SER A 623 -0.83 27.12 14.89
CA SER A 623 -0.46 28.24 15.75
C SER A 623 0.66 27.87 16.73
N GLU A 624 0.61 26.67 17.32
CA GLU A 624 1.66 26.16 18.22
C GLU A 624 2.98 25.99 17.50
N LEU A 625 2.96 25.34 16.33
CA LEU A 625 4.17 25.16 15.51
C LEU A 625 4.75 26.51 15.06
N ASN A 626 3.92 27.42 14.53
CA ASN A 626 4.34 28.75 14.12
C ASN A 626 4.90 29.57 15.28
N SER A 627 4.27 29.50 16.46
CA SER A 627 4.75 30.19 17.66
C SER A 627 6.10 29.63 18.11
N ALA A 628 6.23 28.30 18.16
CA ALA A 628 7.47 27.63 18.54
C ALA A 628 8.62 27.96 17.58
N ILE A 629 8.34 28.07 16.28
CA ILE A 629 9.32 28.51 15.26
C ILE A 629 9.74 29.96 15.53
N GLN A 630 8.78 30.87 15.73
CA GLN A 630 9.07 32.29 15.98
C GLN A 630 9.85 32.53 17.28
N THR A 631 9.61 31.72 18.32
CA THR A 631 10.32 31.82 19.60
C THR A 631 11.61 31.00 19.66
N GLY A 632 11.98 30.29 18.58
CA GLY A 632 13.16 29.43 18.55
C GLY A 632 13.08 28.22 19.49
N SER A 633 11.87 27.80 19.88
CA SER A 633 11.59 26.65 20.75
C SER A 633 10.93 25.49 20.01
N SER A 634 10.91 25.53 18.67
CA SER A 634 10.40 24.45 17.84
C SER A 634 11.25 23.19 17.98
N TRP A 635 10.62 22.04 17.84
CA TRP A 635 11.29 20.75 17.74
C TRP A 635 12.00 20.56 16.39
N LEU A 636 11.71 21.41 15.40
CA LEU A 636 12.43 21.43 14.12
C LEU A 636 13.93 21.66 14.39
N PRO A 637 14.81 20.91 13.72
CA PRO A 637 16.25 21.09 13.89
C PRO A 637 16.63 22.52 13.51
N ALA A 638 17.39 23.22 14.35
CA ALA A 638 17.76 24.60 14.06
C ALA A 638 18.54 24.70 12.74
N GLU A 639 18.15 25.62 11.87
CA GLU A 639 18.88 25.83 10.62
C GLU A 639 20.20 26.55 10.88
N PRO A 640 21.27 26.21 10.14
CA PRO A 640 22.52 26.95 10.26
C PRO A 640 22.35 28.43 9.89
N ILE A 641 22.61 29.35 10.82
CA ILE A 641 22.59 30.80 10.56
C ILE A 641 23.93 31.20 9.96
N ASN A 642 23.95 31.80 8.76
CA ASN A 642 25.18 32.14 8.03
C ASN A 642 26.12 30.93 7.82
N GLY A 643 25.57 29.71 7.79
CA GLY A 643 26.34 28.47 7.69
C GLY A 643 26.89 27.94 9.03
N LEU A 644 26.48 28.50 10.17
CA LEU A 644 26.82 28.02 11.52
C LEU A 644 25.62 27.34 12.17
N GLU A 645 25.78 26.13 12.67
CA GLU A 645 24.77 25.47 13.48
C GLU A 645 24.46 26.29 14.75
N SER A 646 23.24 26.21 15.27
CA SER A 646 22.80 27.06 16.39
C SER A 646 23.72 26.98 17.62
N VAL A 647 24.22 25.78 17.93
CA VAL A 647 25.18 25.58 19.02
C VAL A 647 26.51 26.30 18.82
N CYS A 648 26.91 26.55 17.57
CA CYS A 648 28.11 27.28 17.21
C CYS A 648 27.93 28.80 17.22
N SER A 649 26.70 29.30 17.08
CA SER A 649 26.43 30.74 16.98
C SER A 649 26.84 31.55 18.22
N THR A 650 26.94 30.92 19.39
CA THR A 650 27.34 31.57 20.65
C THR A 650 28.84 31.46 20.94
N GLU A 651 29.56 30.59 20.24
CA GLU A 651 30.99 30.35 20.41
C GLU A 651 31.86 31.08 19.37
N PHE A 652 31.28 31.50 18.25
CA PHE A 652 31.96 32.18 17.15
C PHE A 652 31.76 33.71 17.17
N ALA A 653 32.83 34.44 16.84
CA ALA A 653 32.70 35.84 16.43
C ALA A 653 32.26 35.92 14.95
N GLU A 654 31.43 36.91 14.60
CA GLU A 654 30.90 37.10 13.23
C GLU A 654 31.98 37.18 12.15
N ASP A 655 33.17 37.67 12.50
CA ASP A 655 34.31 37.92 11.60
C ASP A 655 35.37 36.81 11.59
N GLN A 656 35.14 35.72 12.32
CA GLN A 656 36.06 34.59 12.40
C GLN A 656 35.91 33.65 11.21
N ILE A 657 37.02 33.21 10.60
CA ILE A 657 37.03 32.26 9.47
C ILE A 657 36.47 30.89 9.90
N ARG A 658 35.66 30.28 9.03
CA ARG A 658 34.93 29.02 9.25
C ARG A 658 34.90 28.12 8.01
N GLY A 659 34.28 26.95 8.13
CA GLY A 659 34.18 25.97 7.06
C GLY A 659 35.55 25.44 6.64
N ILE A 660 36.49 25.40 7.57
CA ILE A 660 37.88 24.98 7.32
C ILE A 660 37.87 23.47 7.05
N ALA A 661 38.47 23.09 5.92
CA ALA A 661 38.61 21.70 5.50
C ALA A 661 40.04 21.45 5.04
N VAL A 662 40.57 20.28 5.38
CA VAL A 662 41.71 19.71 4.66
C VAL A 662 41.19 19.22 3.31
N ARG A 663 41.79 19.69 2.22
CA ARG A 663 41.40 19.33 0.84
C ARG A 663 42.30 18.30 0.19
N GLY A 664 43.50 18.13 0.74
CA GLY A 664 44.45 17.12 0.30
C GLY A 664 45.67 17.09 1.20
N ARG A 665 46.41 16.00 1.15
CA ARG A 665 47.66 15.83 1.88
C ARG A 665 48.57 14.82 1.18
N GLY A 666 49.86 14.89 1.47
CA GLY A 666 50.78 13.80 1.15
C GLY A 666 51.84 13.65 2.22
N ASP A 667 52.95 13.02 1.85
CA ASP A 667 54.06 12.77 2.78
C ASP A 667 54.73 14.04 3.28
N ASP A 668 54.75 15.10 2.46
CA ASP A 668 55.43 16.37 2.73
C ASP A 668 54.58 17.62 2.43
N TRP A 669 53.30 17.45 2.10
CA TRP A 669 52.42 18.55 1.68
C TRP A 669 51.02 18.46 2.28
N LEU A 670 50.35 19.61 2.37
CA LEU A 670 48.99 19.76 2.92
C LEU A 670 48.24 20.86 2.16
N THR A 671 47.03 20.61 1.70
CA THR A 671 46.13 21.63 1.15
C THR A 671 45.00 21.91 2.13
N LEU A 672 44.82 23.19 2.47
CA LEU A 672 43.74 23.68 3.32
C LEU A 672 42.82 24.59 2.51
N GLU A 673 41.52 24.50 2.76
CA GLU A 673 40.48 25.40 2.23
C GLU A 673 39.60 25.89 3.38
N TRP A 674 38.96 27.05 3.19
CA TRP A 674 37.95 27.58 4.10
C TRP A 674 36.83 28.29 3.32
N GLN A 675 35.71 28.57 3.97
CA GLN A 675 34.67 29.39 3.36
C GLN A 675 35.18 30.84 3.20
N PRO A 676 35.03 31.45 2.02
CA PRO A 676 35.53 32.80 1.77
C PRO A 676 34.75 33.85 2.56
N GLN A 677 35.46 34.80 3.18
CA GLN A 677 34.94 36.01 3.86
C GLN A 677 35.31 37.30 3.10
N GLY A 678 35.52 37.18 1.79
CA GLY A 678 36.06 38.21 0.91
C GLY A 678 36.93 37.59 -0.17
N THR A 679 37.42 38.42 -1.10
CA THR A 679 38.13 37.98 -2.30
C THR A 679 39.65 37.90 -2.15
N SER A 680 40.24 38.38 -1.05
CA SER A 680 41.70 38.36 -0.81
C SER A 680 42.04 38.75 0.64
N GLY A 681 43.31 38.61 1.02
CA GLY A 681 43.83 39.12 2.30
C GLY A 681 43.90 38.09 3.43
N TYR A 682 44.05 36.81 3.07
CA TYR A 682 44.23 35.72 4.02
C TYR A 682 45.72 35.46 4.29
N THR A 683 46.07 35.21 5.54
CA THR A 683 47.40 34.76 5.96
C THR A 683 47.26 33.52 6.83
N LEU A 684 47.89 32.43 6.42
CA LEU A 684 47.95 31.19 7.19
C LEU A 684 49.20 31.18 8.07
N TYR A 685 49.04 30.78 9.34
CA TYR A 685 50.10 30.66 10.34
C TYR A 685 50.17 29.22 10.85
N TRP A 686 51.37 28.68 11.06
CA TRP A 686 51.53 27.32 11.62
C TRP A 686 52.81 27.08 12.40
N ASP A 687 52.75 26.11 13.30
CA ASP A 687 53.88 25.61 14.09
C ASP A 687 53.64 24.14 14.52
N SER A 688 54.70 23.44 14.89
CA SER A 688 54.68 22.14 15.57
C SER A 688 54.17 22.18 17.02
N LYS A 689 54.07 23.38 17.61
CA LYS A 689 53.54 23.61 18.97
C LYS A 689 52.27 24.47 18.92
N PRO A 690 51.33 24.31 19.87
CA PRO A 690 50.18 25.21 19.99
C PRO A 690 50.63 26.65 20.24
N PHE A 691 49.93 27.62 19.65
CA PHE A 691 50.18 29.05 19.83
C PHE A 691 48.86 29.83 19.98
N ALA A 692 48.83 30.85 20.83
CA ALA A 692 47.60 31.65 21.05
C ALA A 692 47.59 32.97 20.26
N LYS A 693 48.77 33.50 19.92
CA LYS A 693 48.92 34.73 19.14
C LYS A 693 49.55 34.40 17.79
N LEU A 694 49.08 35.06 16.74
CA LEU A 694 49.61 34.90 15.39
C LEU A 694 51.12 35.19 15.30
N SER A 695 51.64 36.10 16.14
CA SER A 695 53.06 36.44 16.20
C SER A 695 53.97 35.33 16.69
N ASP A 696 53.41 34.33 17.39
CA ASP A 696 54.18 33.28 18.05
C ASP A 696 54.40 32.07 17.12
N ALA A 697 53.69 32.01 15.99
CA ALA A 697 53.86 30.97 14.99
C ALA A 697 55.21 31.12 14.25
N MET A 698 55.98 30.04 14.19
CA MET A 698 57.27 30.01 13.50
C MET A 698 57.15 30.23 11.98
N HIS A 699 56.01 29.86 11.38
CA HIS A 699 55.79 29.91 9.95
C HIS A 699 54.50 30.64 9.58
N GLN A 700 54.53 31.35 8.46
CA GLN A 700 53.36 32.00 7.87
C GLN A 700 53.46 32.06 6.34
N THR A 701 52.32 32.12 5.66
CA THR A 701 52.23 32.37 4.22
C THR A 701 50.96 33.15 3.88
N ALA A 702 51.03 34.02 2.89
CA ALA A 702 49.84 34.66 2.33
C ALA A 702 49.11 33.68 1.41
N ALA A 703 47.77 33.69 1.45
CA ALA A 703 46.93 32.97 0.51
C ALA A 703 46.18 34.00 -0.36
N ALA A 704 46.35 33.89 -1.67
CA ALA A 704 45.69 34.76 -2.65
C ALA A 704 44.19 34.45 -2.79
N ASP A 705 43.82 33.21 -2.48
CA ASP A 705 42.47 32.67 -2.55
C ASP A 705 42.08 32.01 -1.20
N HIS A 706 40.89 31.41 -1.14
CA HIS A 706 40.36 30.67 0.01
C HIS A 706 40.92 29.25 0.16
N MET A 707 42.05 28.96 -0.51
CA MET A 707 42.75 27.68 -0.50
C MET A 707 44.27 27.90 -0.55
N VAL A 708 45.05 27.03 0.10
CA VAL A 708 46.52 27.07 0.05
C VAL A 708 47.13 25.68 0.20
N THR A 709 48.14 25.38 -0.61
CA THR A 709 48.99 24.18 -0.48
C THR A 709 50.33 24.53 0.15
N LEU A 710 50.63 23.88 1.27
CA LEU A 710 51.91 23.93 1.97
C LEU A 710 52.77 22.74 1.55
N THR A 711 54.08 22.94 1.45
CA THR A 711 55.08 21.91 1.12
C THR A 711 56.24 21.92 2.11
N GLY A 712 56.98 20.82 2.21
CA GLY A 712 58.14 20.69 3.09
C GLY A 712 57.78 20.42 4.55
N LEU A 713 56.57 19.90 4.81
CA LEU A 713 56.14 19.50 6.13
C LEU A 713 56.66 18.09 6.47
N THR A 714 56.88 17.79 7.75
CA THR A 714 57.41 16.49 8.16
C THR A 714 56.28 15.48 8.39
N LYS A 715 56.36 14.31 7.72
CA LYS A 715 55.43 13.19 7.92
C LYS A 715 55.30 12.80 9.40
N PHE A 716 54.10 12.38 9.81
CA PHE A 716 53.72 12.00 11.18
C PHE A 716 53.86 13.10 12.26
N THR A 717 54.16 14.33 11.84
CA THR A 717 54.23 15.49 12.71
C THR A 717 52.86 16.16 12.80
N ARG A 718 52.47 16.57 14.01
CA ARG A 718 51.28 17.38 14.24
C ARG A 718 51.65 18.85 14.10
N TYR A 719 50.90 19.56 13.29
CA TYR A 719 51.00 21.00 13.12
C TYR A 719 49.71 21.66 13.61
N TYR A 720 49.87 22.80 14.26
CA TYR A 720 48.78 23.68 14.70
C TYR A 720 48.69 24.84 13.73
N PHE A 721 47.47 25.24 13.38
CA PHE A 721 47.19 26.23 12.34
C PHE A 721 46.21 27.29 12.84
N GLN A 722 46.38 28.52 12.34
CA GLN A 722 45.36 29.57 12.37
C GLN A 722 45.39 30.33 11.04
N ILE A 723 44.22 30.65 10.50
CA ILE A 723 44.08 31.48 9.29
C ILE A 723 43.59 32.85 9.75
N ALA A 724 44.22 33.93 9.30
CA ALA A 724 43.78 35.28 9.63
C ALA A 724 43.30 36.02 8.38
N HIS A 725 42.19 36.74 8.51
CA HIS A 725 41.69 37.67 7.49
C HIS A 725 41.52 39.05 8.12
N LYS A 726 42.18 40.07 7.56
CA LYS A 726 42.16 41.45 8.07
C LYS A 726 42.50 41.59 9.57
N GLY A 727 43.26 40.66 10.13
CA GLY A 727 43.70 40.66 11.52
C GLY A 727 42.87 39.79 12.48
N THR A 728 41.72 39.27 12.04
CA THR A 728 40.92 38.33 12.85
C THR A 728 41.35 36.89 12.56
N PRO A 729 41.85 36.14 13.57
CA PRO A 729 42.26 34.75 13.41
C PRO A 729 41.09 33.78 13.52
N SER A 730 41.17 32.67 12.80
CA SER A 730 40.34 31.48 12.99
C SER A 730 40.60 30.84 14.36
N ALA A 731 39.72 29.90 14.73
CA ALA A 731 40.04 28.99 15.82
C ALA A 731 41.32 28.22 15.49
N GLN A 732 42.11 27.90 16.51
CA GLN A 732 43.28 27.06 16.30
C GLN A 732 42.84 25.62 16.08
N PHE A 733 43.35 25.03 15.01
CA PHE A 733 43.15 23.62 14.70
C PHE A 733 44.48 22.91 14.50
N ASN A 734 44.43 21.58 14.42
CA ASN A 734 45.64 20.80 14.21
C ASN A 734 45.41 19.66 13.22
N VAL A 735 46.44 19.39 12.42
CA VAL A 735 46.47 18.28 11.47
C VAL A 735 47.74 17.49 11.70
N ARG A 736 47.63 16.17 11.75
CA ARG A 736 48.77 15.27 11.78
C ARG A 736 48.99 14.66 10.39
N LEU A 737 50.12 14.96 9.78
CA LEU A 737 50.44 14.50 8.43
C LEU A 737 50.71 13.00 8.38
N GLY A 738 50.31 12.36 7.29
CA GLY A 738 50.57 10.94 7.02
C GLY A 738 49.81 9.93 7.90
N ASP A 739 48.96 10.39 8.84
CA ASP A 739 48.14 9.50 9.65
C ASP A 739 46.94 8.99 8.84
N ALA A 740 46.59 7.70 8.93
CA ALA A 740 45.50 7.12 8.16
C ALA A 740 44.12 7.70 8.51
N GLY A 741 44.00 8.48 9.60
CA GLY A 741 42.76 9.16 9.97
C GLY A 741 41.77 8.28 10.71
N LEU A 742 42.17 7.06 11.12
CA LEU A 742 41.38 6.11 11.92
C LEU A 742 41.03 6.61 13.34
N THR A 743 41.25 7.89 13.63
CA THR A 743 41.05 8.53 14.93
C THR A 743 39.68 9.18 15.08
N ASN A 744 38.87 9.23 14.02
CA ASN A 744 37.45 9.54 14.16
C ASN A 744 36.81 8.32 14.80
N ALA A 745 36.63 8.35 16.12
CA ALA A 745 35.89 7.30 16.77
C ALA A 745 34.48 7.34 16.19
N HIS A 746 34.06 6.30 15.46
CA HIS A 746 32.66 6.09 15.00
C HIS A 746 31.71 5.85 16.20
N LEU A 747 32.05 6.38 17.36
CA LEU A 747 31.29 6.24 18.57
C LEU A 747 30.12 7.20 18.45
N PHE A 748 28.95 6.70 18.86
CA PHE A 748 27.74 7.45 19.12
C PHE A 748 28.02 8.49 20.22
N ASP A 749 28.82 9.51 19.92
CA ASP A 749 29.20 10.52 20.91
C ASP A 749 28.09 11.56 20.98
N SER A 750 27.58 11.78 22.18
CA SER A 750 26.64 12.85 22.50
C SER A 750 27.36 14.21 22.63
N ASP A 751 28.48 14.41 21.94
CA ASP A 751 29.23 15.66 21.96
C ASP A 751 28.56 16.66 21.02
N PHE A 752 27.64 17.44 21.59
CA PHE A 752 26.98 18.55 20.93
C PHE A 752 27.84 19.81 20.88
N ALA A 753 29.09 19.79 21.37
CA ALA A 753 29.94 20.98 21.36
C ALA A 753 30.23 21.42 19.92
N CYS A 754 30.44 22.73 19.76
CA CYS A 754 30.77 23.29 18.47
C CYS A 754 32.14 22.79 17.95
N ASP A 755 32.19 22.37 16.68
CA ASP A 755 33.44 22.29 15.93
C ASP A 755 33.75 23.67 15.34
N THR A 756 34.68 24.36 16.01
CA THR A 756 35.10 25.71 15.63
C THR A 756 35.87 25.80 14.31
N MET A 757 36.16 24.68 13.63
CA MET A 757 36.65 24.69 12.26
C MET A 757 35.51 24.70 11.24
N SER A 758 34.59 23.75 11.35
CA SER A 758 33.55 23.50 10.34
C SER A 758 32.37 24.44 10.50
N GLY A 759 32.08 24.88 11.73
CA GLY A 759 30.87 25.65 12.05
C GLY A 759 29.66 24.77 12.38
N TYR A 760 29.84 23.46 12.51
CA TYR A 760 28.80 22.48 12.87
C TYR A 760 29.06 21.88 14.25
N ALA A 761 28.02 21.31 14.86
CA ALA A 761 28.18 20.50 16.06
C ALA A 761 29.07 19.28 15.74
N ARG A 762 29.88 18.84 16.71
CA ARG A 762 30.76 17.68 16.50
C ARG A 762 30.01 16.38 16.22
N ASN A 763 28.74 16.29 16.61
CA ASN A 763 27.85 15.18 16.31
C ASN A 763 26.80 15.51 15.25
N SER A 764 26.96 16.62 14.53
CA SER A 764 26.03 17.01 13.48
C SER A 764 25.94 15.93 12.41
N ASN A 765 24.74 15.78 11.84
CA ASN A 765 24.52 14.97 10.64
C ASN A 765 24.48 15.84 9.38
N ALA A 766 24.60 17.17 9.52
CA ALA A 766 24.51 18.11 8.40
C ALA A 766 25.67 17.94 7.41
N ASP A 767 26.84 17.54 7.91
CA ASP A 767 28.05 17.27 7.16
C ASP A 767 28.40 15.77 7.16
N GLY A 768 27.42 14.88 7.29
CA GLY A 768 27.63 13.43 7.27
C GLY A 768 27.32 12.76 8.61
N TYR A 769 26.72 11.58 8.54
CA TYR A 769 26.18 10.90 9.72
C TYR A 769 27.21 10.72 10.85
N GLN A 770 26.86 11.19 12.06
CA GLN A 770 27.66 11.04 13.28
C GLN A 770 29.14 11.43 13.11
N ALA A 771 29.40 12.68 12.71
CA ALA A 771 30.74 13.29 12.71
C ALA A 771 31.72 12.83 11.63
N LEU A 772 31.25 12.16 10.57
CA LEU A 772 32.10 11.81 9.42
C LEU A 772 32.65 13.06 8.70
N SER A 773 31.98 14.22 8.82
CA SER A 773 32.43 15.54 8.35
C SER A 773 32.96 15.54 6.92
N PHE A 774 32.03 15.38 5.99
CA PHE A 774 32.20 15.39 4.55
C PHE A 774 31.91 16.74 3.92
N LEU A 775 32.49 16.92 2.73
CA LEU A 775 32.26 18.05 1.86
C LEU A 775 31.92 17.57 0.44
N LYS A 776 30.79 18.01 -0.10
CA LYS A 776 30.40 17.77 -1.49
C LYS A 776 31.12 18.74 -2.42
N VAL A 777 31.77 18.20 -3.45
CA VAL A 777 32.49 18.98 -4.46
C VAL A 777 32.06 18.57 -5.87
N ASP A 778 32.10 19.54 -6.77
CA ASP A 778 31.73 19.33 -8.17
C ASP A 778 32.85 18.63 -8.98
N ALA A 779 32.62 18.48 -10.28
CA ALA A 779 33.54 17.81 -11.21
C ALA A 779 34.87 18.58 -11.40
N GLN A 780 34.90 19.88 -11.08
CA GLN A 780 36.06 20.74 -11.18
C GLN A 780 36.87 20.76 -9.88
N GLY A 781 36.30 20.24 -8.79
CA GLY A 781 36.90 20.23 -7.46
C GLY A 781 36.51 21.44 -6.62
N GLU A 782 35.50 22.21 -7.03
CA GLU A 782 35.00 23.35 -6.25
C GLU A 782 33.95 22.89 -5.23
N ARG A 783 33.90 23.59 -4.10
CA ARG A 783 32.89 23.34 -3.05
C ARG A 783 31.51 23.73 -3.57
N LEU A 784 30.53 22.83 -3.42
CA LEU A 784 29.13 23.17 -3.69
C LEU A 784 28.60 24.19 -2.67
N ALA A 785 27.76 25.11 -3.14
CA ALA A 785 27.16 26.14 -2.28
C ALA A 785 26.20 25.53 -1.24
N ARG A 786 25.34 24.60 -1.67
CA ARG A 786 24.34 23.93 -0.84
C ARG A 786 24.80 22.54 -0.43
N GLN A 787 25.42 22.43 0.75
CA GLN A 787 25.90 21.16 1.30
C GLN A 787 24.77 20.29 1.90
N ASP A 788 23.64 20.91 2.22
CA ASP A 788 22.48 20.31 2.88
C ASP A 788 21.52 19.58 1.92
N LEU A 789 21.61 19.84 0.61
CA LEU A 789 20.74 19.25 -0.41
C LEU A 789 21.16 17.82 -0.77
N PRO A 790 20.23 16.89 -1.03
CA PRO A 790 20.55 15.55 -1.45
C PRO A 790 21.04 15.50 -2.90
N TYR A 791 21.67 14.38 -3.28
CA TYR A 791 22.23 14.19 -4.62
C TYR A 791 21.22 14.37 -5.75
N ILE A 792 19.94 14.05 -5.52
CA ILE A 792 18.89 14.14 -6.55
C ILE A 792 18.65 15.59 -7.01
N ALA A 793 18.85 16.58 -6.14
CA ALA A 793 18.77 18.00 -6.50
C ALA A 793 20.12 18.50 -6.98
N THR A 794 21.15 18.32 -6.15
CA THR A 794 22.50 18.83 -6.44
C THR A 794 23.52 17.68 -6.58
N PRO A 795 23.62 17.04 -7.77
CA PRO A 795 24.61 16.01 -8.01
C PRO A 795 26.04 16.50 -7.76
N HIS A 796 26.83 15.72 -7.03
CA HIS A 796 28.23 16.00 -6.76
C HIS A 796 29.13 14.90 -7.30
N SER A 797 30.32 15.25 -7.80
CA SER A 797 31.24 14.29 -8.40
C SER A 797 32.17 13.65 -7.39
N CYS A 798 32.48 14.36 -6.30
CA CYS A 798 33.30 13.84 -5.23
C CYS A 798 32.86 14.29 -3.84
N THR A 799 33.33 13.55 -2.84
CA THR A 799 33.16 13.84 -1.43
C THR A 799 34.54 13.92 -0.76
N VAL A 800 34.82 14.99 -0.01
CA VAL A 800 36.08 15.18 0.71
C VAL A 800 35.87 14.92 2.21
N GLU A 801 36.70 14.07 2.80
CA GLU A 801 36.82 13.94 4.26
C GLU A 801 37.49 15.20 4.84
N SER A 802 36.72 16.14 5.37
CA SER A 802 37.23 17.48 5.75
C SER A 802 38.34 17.45 6.81
N LYS A 803 38.40 16.40 7.65
CA LYS A 803 39.41 16.23 8.70
C LYS A 803 40.69 15.56 8.21
N THR A 804 40.61 14.70 7.19
CA THR A 804 41.76 13.91 6.72
C THR A 804 42.32 14.41 5.39
N GLY A 805 41.51 15.09 4.57
CA GLY A 805 41.91 15.57 3.24
C GLY A 805 41.73 14.57 2.12
N ARG A 806 41.28 13.35 2.41
CA ARG A 806 41.03 12.37 1.35
C ARG A 806 39.80 12.76 0.55
N THR A 807 39.88 12.54 -0.75
CA THR A 807 38.75 12.77 -1.65
C THR A 807 38.32 11.45 -2.26
N TRP A 808 37.01 11.23 -2.28
CA TRP A 808 36.37 10.04 -2.79
C TRP A 808 35.56 10.38 -4.04
N ALA A 809 35.72 9.59 -5.10
CA ALA A 809 34.91 9.73 -6.28
C ALA A 809 33.52 9.16 -6.02
N VAL A 810 32.49 9.90 -6.40
CA VAL A 810 31.10 9.48 -6.28
C VAL A 810 30.63 8.93 -7.62
N PRO A 811 30.25 7.64 -7.71
CA PRO A 811 29.73 7.09 -8.95
C PRO A 811 28.46 7.81 -9.36
N ASN A 812 28.33 8.14 -10.65
CA ASN A 812 27.16 8.83 -11.15
C ASN A 812 25.89 7.95 -11.02
N SER A 813 24.87 8.51 -10.38
CA SER A 813 23.56 7.90 -10.18
C SER A 813 22.41 8.79 -10.67
N GLU A 814 22.72 9.77 -11.52
CA GLU A 814 21.72 10.70 -12.05
C GLU A 814 20.72 9.98 -12.97
N MET A 815 19.47 10.42 -12.90
CA MET A 815 18.35 9.87 -13.67
C MET A 815 17.72 10.98 -14.50
N VAL A 816 17.41 10.70 -15.76
CA VAL A 816 16.69 11.58 -16.68
C VAL A 816 15.51 10.81 -17.26
N GLU A 817 14.30 11.34 -17.12
CA GLU A 817 13.05 10.72 -17.60
C GLU A 817 12.80 9.28 -17.09
N GLY A 818 13.39 8.94 -15.94
CA GLY A 818 13.30 7.60 -15.34
C GLY A 818 14.35 6.60 -15.83
N ASP A 819 15.26 7.03 -16.71
CA ASP A 819 16.41 6.25 -17.17
C ASP A 819 17.71 6.82 -16.59
N ARG A 820 18.65 5.95 -16.22
CA ARG A 820 19.95 6.36 -15.69
C ARG A 820 20.82 6.98 -16.78
N ILE A 821 21.44 8.11 -16.48
CA ILE A 821 22.39 8.73 -17.39
C ILE A 821 23.59 7.79 -17.57
N ARG A 822 23.93 7.50 -18.84
CA ARG A 822 25.10 6.69 -19.15
C ARG A 822 26.36 7.49 -18.85
N HIS A 823 27.10 7.05 -17.83
CA HIS A 823 28.35 7.66 -17.43
C HIS A 823 29.47 6.60 -17.32
N TRP A 824 30.69 6.97 -17.70
CA TRP A 824 31.86 6.07 -17.67
C TRP A 824 32.24 5.65 -16.25
N TYR A 825 31.83 6.43 -15.25
CA TYR A 825 31.90 6.09 -13.83
C TYR A 825 30.49 6.17 -13.22
N SER A 826 29.65 5.19 -13.51
CA SER A 826 28.28 5.09 -12.99
C SER A 826 28.16 3.96 -11.95
N ILE A 827 27.13 4.03 -11.09
CA ILE A 827 26.77 2.98 -10.13
C ILE A 827 26.51 1.60 -10.77
N ASP A 828 26.16 1.56 -12.06
CA ASP A 828 25.95 0.31 -12.80
C ASP A 828 27.24 -0.37 -13.28
N ASN A 829 28.30 0.42 -13.41
CA ASN A 829 29.51 -0.09 -14.02
C ASN A 829 30.17 -1.10 -13.08
N ARG A 830 30.72 -2.15 -13.66
CA ARG A 830 31.47 -3.17 -12.93
C ARG A 830 32.84 -3.29 -13.56
N TYR A 831 33.86 -3.63 -12.78
CA TYR A 831 35.23 -3.63 -13.25
C TYR A 831 35.92 -4.93 -12.88
N LEU A 832 36.70 -5.47 -13.81
CA LEU A 832 37.66 -6.52 -13.51
C LEU A 832 38.82 -5.92 -12.71
N HIS A 833 39.38 -6.67 -11.76
CA HIS A 833 40.43 -6.13 -10.88
C HIS A 833 41.74 -5.84 -11.64
N SER A 834 42.03 -6.57 -12.72
CA SER A 834 43.29 -6.49 -13.46
C SER A 834 43.08 -6.49 -14.98
N ASP A 835 44.10 -6.03 -15.70
CA ASP A 835 44.15 -6.06 -17.16
C ASP A 835 44.45 -7.44 -17.73
N ASN A 836 44.12 -7.62 -19.02
CA ASN A 836 44.46 -8.79 -19.85
C ASN A 836 43.99 -10.15 -19.30
N LEU A 837 42.88 -10.14 -18.56
CA LEU A 837 42.25 -11.36 -18.09
C LEU A 837 41.52 -12.06 -19.24
N ALA A 838 41.63 -13.39 -19.31
CA ALA A 838 40.94 -14.21 -20.31
C ALA A 838 39.45 -14.37 -19.95
N VAL A 839 38.67 -13.31 -20.18
CA VAL A 839 37.21 -13.27 -19.99
C VAL A 839 36.57 -12.91 -21.33
N SER A 840 35.66 -13.74 -21.82
CA SER A 840 34.90 -13.45 -23.04
C SER A 840 33.72 -12.51 -22.75
N ASP A 841 33.24 -11.79 -23.76
CA ASP A 841 32.21 -10.75 -23.60
C ASP A 841 30.86 -11.28 -23.07
N ASP A 842 30.57 -12.56 -23.31
CA ASP A 842 29.41 -13.31 -22.79
C ASP A 842 29.57 -13.72 -21.32
N GLN A 843 30.81 -13.84 -20.83
CA GLN A 843 31.11 -14.15 -19.42
C GLN A 843 31.22 -12.90 -18.56
N TYR A 844 31.36 -11.71 -19.17
CA TYR A 844 31.38 -10.43 -18.46
C TYR A 844 29.95 -10.00 -18.07
N ASN A 845 29.58 -10.26 -16.82
CA ASN A 845 28.27 -9.91 -16.26
C ASN A 845 28.27 -8.51 -15.60
N GLY A 846 28.47 -7.46 -16.39
CA GLY A 846 28.47 -6.08 -15.91
C GLY A 846 28.19 -5.04 -17.00
N PHE A 847 27.87 -3.81 -16.60
CA PHE A 847 27.82 -2.66 -17.52
C PHE A 847 29.21 -2.06 -17.69
N CYS A 848 29.48 -1.60 -18.91
CA CYS A 848 30.71 -0.91 -19.22
C CYS A 848 30.53 0.17 -20.28
N VAL A 849 30.94 1.39 -19.92
CA VAL A 849 30.65 2.60 -20.66
C VAL A 849 31.95 3.39 -20.91
N ALA A 850 32.09 3.93 -22.11
CA ALA A 850 33.18 4.80 -22.53
C ALA A 850 32.97 6.24 -22.03
N ILE A 851 34.01 7.08 -22.06
CA ILE A 851 33.95 8.48 -21.58
C ILE A 851 32.84 9.28 -22.26
N ASN A 852 32.56 9.00 -23.54
CA ASN A 852 31.51 9.68 -24.31
C ASN A 852 30.09 9.14 -24.06
N GLY A 853 29.91 8.18 -23.15
CA GLY A 853 28.61 7.57 -22.84
C GLY A 853 28.26 6.33 -23.68
N ASP A 854 29.10 5.92 -24.64
CA ASP A 854 28.86 4.73 -25.46
C ASP A 854 29.08 3.44 -24.66
N VAL A 855 28.22 2.44 -24.87
CA VAL A 855 28.35 1.13 -24.23
C VAL A 855 29.33 0.26 -25.02
N TYR A 856 30.34 -0.30 -24.35
CA TYR A 856 31.23 -1.28 -24.97
C TYR A 856 30.48 -2.60 -25.21
N SER A 857 30.28 -2.96 -26.47
CA SER A 857 29.63 -4.22 -26.87
C SER A 857 30.62 -5.36 -27.11
N GLN A 858 31.91 -5.05 -27.28
CA GLN A 858 33.01 -5.99 -27.51
C GLN A 858 34.24 -5.61 -26.69
N ASP A 859 35.14 -6.57 -26.45
CA ASP A 859 36.41 -6.39 -25.74
C ASP A 859 36.24 -5.79 -24.33
N LYS A 860 35.15 -6.12 -23.63
CA LYS A 860 34.83 -5.54 -22.31
C LYS A 860 35.94 -5.82 -21.30
N ALA A 861 36.50 -7.03 -21.32
CA ALA A 861 37.61 -7.40 -20.44
C ALA A 861 38.89 -6.56 -20.63
N ARG A 862 39.01 -5.85 -21.76
CA ARG A 862 40.12 -4.93 -22.03
C ARG A 862 39.83 -3.51 -21.56
N TYR A 863 38.59 -3.04 -21.71
CA TYR A 863 38.23 -1.64 -21.42
C TYR A 863 37.64 -1.43 -20.03
N CYS A 864 37.21 -2.48 -19.35
CA CYS A 864 36.38 -2.40 -18.14
C CYS A 864 37.13 -3.02 -16.96
N THR A 865 38.34 -2.51 -16.73
CA THR A 865 39.23 -2.93 -15.66
C THR A 865 39.46 -1.77 -14.68
N VAL A 866 39.85 -2.09 -13.45
CA VAL A 866 40.23 -1.09 -12.45
C VAL A 866 41.32 -0.16 -12.98
N ASN A 867 42.35 -0.71 -13.64
CA ASN A 867 43.46 0.09 -14.15
C ASN A 867 43.00 1.08 -15.22
N GLN A 868 42.11 0.65 -16.14
CA GLN A 868 41.52 1.54 -17.13
C GLN A 868 40.64 2.60 -16.49
N LEU A 869 39.86 2.25 -15.48
CA LEU A 869 39.05 3.20 -14.72
C LEU A 869 39.92 4.28 -14.04
N VAL A 870 40.95 3.85 -13.31
CA VAL A 870 41.91 4.73 -12.63
C VAL A 870 42.62 5.64 -13.63
N GLN A 871 43.07 5.09 -14.76
CA GLN A 871 43.69 5.87 -15.82
C GLN A 871 42.74 6.97 -16.33
N ARG A 872 41.48 6.63 -16.63
CA ARG A 872 40.48 7.61 -17.09
C ARG A 872 40.20 8.68 -16.05
N ALA A 873 40.07 8.32 -14.78
CA ALA A 873 39.84 9.28 -13.70
C ALA A 873 41.00 10.28 -13.58
N ASN A 874 42.23 9.80 -13.70
CA ASN A 874 43.43 10.64 -13.65
C ASN A 874 43.60 11.52 -14.90
N GLU A 875 43.32 10.99 -16.09
CA GLU A 875 43.41 11.73 -17.34
C GLU A 875 42.31 12.81 -17.46
N SER A 876 41.10 12.51 -17.00
CA SER A 876 39.97 13.46 -16.97
C SER A 876 40.08 14.50 -15.85
N LYS A 877 41.03 14.34 -14.93
CA LYS A 877 41.18 15.16 -13.73
C LYS A 877 39.87 15.23 -12.93
N LEU A 878 39.23 14.09 -12.70
CA LEU A 878 37.95 14.03 -11.97
C LEU A 878 38.09 14.79 -10.64
N CYS A 879 37.25 15.81 -10.42
CA CYS A 879 37.27 16.71 -9.25
C CYS A 879 38.60 17.48 -9.08
N GLY A 880 39.29 17.77 -10.19
CA GLY A 880 40.59 18.44 -10.20
C GLY A 880 41.77 17.56 -9.80
N ILE A 881 41.56 16.25 -9.60
CA ILE A 881 42.51 15.31 -8.99
C ILE A 881 43.10 14.34 -10.02
N THR A 882 44.37 13.96 -9.86
CA THR A 882 45.11 13.12 -10.83
C THR A 882 45.84 11.91 -10.22
N ASP A 883 45.58 11.58 -8.96
CA ASP A 883 46.22 10.46 -8.23
C ASP A 883 45.18 9.46 -7.67
N TRP A 884 44.06 9.31 -8.37
CA TRP A 884 43.02 8.33 -8.07
C TRP A 884 43.59 6.91 -8.00
N ARG A 885 43.11 6.15 -7.01
CA ARG A 885 43.47 4.76 -6.75
C ARG A 885 42.32 4.02 -6.09
N LEU A 886 42.44 2.69 -5.99
CA LEU A 886 41.58 1.92 -5.11
C LEU A 886 41.87 2.24 -3.63
N PRO A 887 40.85 2.16 -2.75
CA PRO A 887 41.03 2.35 -1.32
C PRO A 887 41.67 1.15 -0.64
N THR A 888 42.30 1.41 0.51
CA THR A 888 42.68 0.38 1.47
C THR A 888 41.54 0.09 2.43
N TYR A 889 41.56 -1.06 3.11
CA TYR A 889 40.54 -1.45 4.08
C TYR A 889 40.29 -0.38 5.14
N GLN A 890 41.37 0.20 5.65
CA GLN A 890 41.36 1.23 6.68
C GLN A 890 40.73 2.54 6.19
N GLU A 891 40.94 2.89 4.92
CA GLU A 891 40.35 4.10 4.33
C GLU A 891 38.85 3.94 4.17
N THR A 892 38.38 2.78 3.70
CA THR A 892 36.94 2.58 3.50
C THR A 892 36.16 2.57 4.81
N LEU A 893 36.78 2.16 5.93
CA LEU A 893 36.13 2.28 7.25
C LEU A 893 35.77 3.73 7.60
N ASN A 894 36.57 4.71 7.17
CA ASN A 894 36.33 6.12 7.46
C ASN A 894 35.09 6.70 6.76
N ILE A 895 34.50 5.99 5.80
CA ILE A 895 33.32 6.47 5.05
C ILE A 895 32.06 5.65 5.26
N LEU A 896 32.10 4.71 6.21
CA LEU A 896 30.95 3.88 6.58
C LEU A 896 30.24 4.45 7.82
N THR A 897 28.92 4.37 7.80
CA THR A 897 28.00 4.81 8.87
C THR A 897 27.43 3.60 9.62
N LEU A 898 27.00 3.81 10.87
CA LEU A 898 26.26 2.83 11.68
C LEU A 898 24.74 3.13 11.74
N ALA A 899 24.17 3.71 10.69
CA ALA A 899 22.80 4.24 10.70
C ALA A 899 21.76 3.25 11.26
N GLY A 900 21.02 3.65 12.31
CA GLY A 900 19.73 3.05 12.70
C GLY A 900 19.68 1.62 13.29
N LYS A 901 20.83 0.99 13.64
CA LYS A 901 21.05 -0.45 14.00
C LYS A 901 21.05 -1.39 12.78
N PRO A 902 21.75 -2.54 12.84
CA PRO A 902 23.20 -2.76 12.94
C PRO A 902 23.87 -2.77 11.55
N GLN A 903 23.24 -2.21 10.53
CA GLN A 903 23.77 -2.27 9.17
C GLN A 903 24.87 -1.21 8.99
N MET A 904 26.06 -1.67 8.60
CA MET A 904 27.14 -0.78 8.17
C MET A 904 26.88 -0.38 6.72
N ASN A 905 26.61 0.91 6.48
CA ASN A 905 26.21 1.39 5.16
C ASN A 905 26.89 2.72 4.82
N PHE A 906 26.92 3.09 3.55
CA PHE A 906 27.37 4.43 3.13
C PHE A 906 26.32 5.48 3.49
N ASP A 907 26.74 6.73 3.72
CA ASP A 907 25.81 7.84 3.86
C ASP A 907 25.26 8.20 2.48
N ASP A 908 24.00 7.84 2.20
CA ASP A 908 23.35 8.04 0.89
C ASP A 908 23.29 9.52 0.47
N ASN A 909 23.41 10.47 1.40
CA ASN A 909 23.49 11.90 1.06
C ASN A 909 24.82 12.28 0.40
N PHE A 910 25.88 11.50 0.62
CA PHE A 910 27.23 11.75 0.11
C PHE A 910 27.71 10.68 -0.88
N PHE A 911 27.19 9.45 -0.78
CA PHE A 911 27.55 8.29 -1.59
C PHE A 911 26.28 7.54 -2.02
N PRO A 912 25.43 8.17 -2.85
CA PRO A 912 24.14 7.60 -3.22
C PRO A 912 24.29 6.29 -3.98
N SER A 913 23.48 5.29 -3.63
CA SER A 913 23.32 4.05 -4.40
C SER A 913 24.62 3.26 -4.63
N VAL A 914 25.60 3.39 -3.73
CA VAL A 914 26.77 2.50 -3.69
C VAL A 914 26.30 1.14 -3.14
N ASP A 915 26.49 0.08 -3.93
CA ASP A 915 26.18 -1.27 -3.51
C ASP A 915 27.19 -1.71 -2.44
N SER A 916 26.76 -1.65 -1.18
CA SER A 916 27.61 -1.94 -0.03
C SER A 916 27.99 -3.43 0.08
N SER A 917 27.42 -4.31 -0.75
CA SER A 917 27.65 -5.75 -0.60
C SER A 917 29.06 -6.19 -0.99
N LYS A 918 29.67 -5.58 -2.03
CA LYS A 918 30.93 -6.04 -2.65
C LYS A 918 31.68 -4.93 -3.41
N LEU A 919 32.77 -4.38 -2.85
CA LEU A 919 33.63 -3.35 -3.48
C LEU A 919 35.09 -3.79 -3.60
N TRP A 920 35.73 -3.50 -4.75
CA TRP A 920 37.16 -3.80 -4.92
C TRP A 920 38.07 -2.95 -4.04
N MET A 921 39.13 -3.58 -3.53
CA MET A 921 40.13 -2.98 -2.67
C MET A 921 41.52 -3.02 -3.32
N ASN A 922 42.41 -2.13 -2.89
CA ASN A 922 43.77 -2.03 -3.43
C ASN A 922 44.64 -3.26 -3.08
N GLU A 923 44.34 -3.92 -1.96
CA GLU A 923 45.16 -5.03 -1.49
C GLU A 923 45.00 -6.27 -2.39
N ALA A 924 46.07 -6.63 -3.10
CA ALA A 924 46.17 -7.93 -3.77
C ALA A 924 46.29 -9.05 -2.72
N ASN A 925 45.79 -10.24 -3.05
CA ASN A 925 46.03 -11.41 -2.22
C ASN A 925 47.44 -11.97 -2.52
N PRO A 926 48.39 -11.95 -1.55
CA PRO A 926 49.77 -12.36 -1.81
C PRO A 926 49.93 -13.88 -2.03
N THR A 927 48.93 -14.69 -1.68
CA THR A 927 48.96 -16.15 -1.81
C THR A 927 48.20 -16.69 -3.01
N LEU A 928 47.29 -15.92 -3.61
CA LEU A 928 46.47 -16.33 -4.76
C LEU A 928 46.50 -15.27 -5.88
N GLU A 929 47.41 -15.44 -6.85
CA GLU A 929 47.61 -14.46 -7.94
C GLU A 929 46.35 -14.17 -8.78
N SER A 930 45.44 -15.15 -8.90
CA SER A 930 44.17 -15.02 -9.63
C SER A 930 43.05 -14.34 -8.83
N HIS A 931 43.31 -13.94 -7.58
CA HIS A 931 42.31 -13.35 -6.68
C HIS A 931 42.76 -11.98 -6.16
N ALA A 932 41.78 -11.17 -5.73
CA ALA A 932 41.99 -9.88 -5.09
C ALA A 932 41.08 -9.72 -3.87
N ASN A 933 41.39 -8.75 -3.01
CA ASN A 933 40.56 -8.47 -1.85
C ASN A 933 39.36 -7.62 -2.24
N LEU A 934 38.23 -7.97 -1.65
CA LEU A 934 36.94 -7.35 -1.84
C LEU A 934 36.40 -6.98 -0.45
N LEU A 935 35.97 -5.74 -0.27
CA LEU A 935 35.17 -5.37 0.88
C LEU A 935 33.81 -6.02 0.73
N SER A 936 33.41 -6.81 1.72
CA SER A 936 32.05 -7.29 1.84
C SER A 936 31.45 -6.79 3.13
N THR A 937 30.33 -6.07 3.00
CA THR A 937 29.54 -5.67 4.15
C THR A 937 28.29 -6.55 4.23
N SER A 938 27.90 -6.85 5.46
CA SER A 938 26.64 -7.48 5.78
C SER A 938 25.96 -6.66 6.88
N SER A 939 24.71 -6.98 7.17
CA SER A 939 23.92 -6.29 8.19
C SER A 939 24.49 -6.35 9.62
N TRP A 940 25.60 -7.05 9.87
CA TRP A 940 26.22 -7.19 11.19
C TRP A 940 27.75 -7.18 11.16
N ASP A 941 28.38 -7.11 9.98
CA ASP A 941 29.81 -7.38 9.83
C ASP A 941 30.42 -6.74 8.57
N ILE A 942 31.62 -6.18 8.70
CA ILE A 942 32.48 -5.76 7.58
C ILE A 942 33.68 -6.70 7.56
N ARG A 943 33.88 -7.39 6.43
CA ARG A 943 35.05 -8.25 6.25
C ARG A 943 35.68 -8.03 4.89
N THR A 944 36.97 -8.27 4.82
CA THR A 944 37.66 -8.51 3.56
C THR A 944 37.40 -9.94 3.13
N GLN A 945 36.79 -10.13 1.96
CA GLN A 945 36.70 -11.41 1.27
C GLN A 945 37.73 -11.47 0.14
N VAL A 946 38.00 -12.68 -0.33
CA VAL A 946 38.90 -12.93 -1.46
C VAL A 946 38.04 -13.38 -2.63
N GLU A 947 38.19 -12.74 -3.78
CA GLU A 947 37.35 -12.98 -4.95
C GLU A 947 38.19 -13.09 -6.22
N GLN A 948 37.72 -13.83 -7.21
CA GLN A 948 38.44 -13.99 -8.48
C GLN A 948 38.50 -12.67 -9.25
N LYS A 949 39.69 -12.31 -9.75
CA LYS A 949 39.89 -11.05 -10.50
C LYS A 949 39.03 -10.93 -11.78
N GLN A 950 38.54 -12.06 -12.28
CA GLN A 950 37.71 -12.21 -13.49
C GLN A 950 36.23 -11.88 -13.24
N ILE A 951 35.79 -11.77 -11.99
CA ILE A 951 34.40 -11.45 -11.66
C ILE A 951 34.29 -9.91 -11.53
N PRO A 952 33.48 -9.23 -12.35
CA PRO A 952 33.43 -7.78 -12.32
C PRO A 952 32.62 -7.28 -11.10
N HIS A 953 33.19 -6.36 -10.32
CA HIS A 953 32.56 -5.74 -9.14
C HIS A 953 32.56 -4.21 -9.22
N GLN A 954 31.77 -3.56 -8.38
CA GLN A 954 31.76 -2.10 -8.29
C GLN A 954 33.07 -1.60 -7.64
N VAL A 955 33.47 -0.38 -8.00
CA VAL A 955 34.69 0.28 -7.54
C VAL A 955 34.33 1.66 -7.01
N ILE A 956 34.82 1.97 -5.80
CA ILE A 956 34.94 3.36 -5.34
C ILE A 956 36.41 3.78 -5.46
N LEU A 957 36.67 5.00 -5.92
CA LEU A 957 38.04 5.53 -6.00
C LEU A 957 38.30 6.50 -4.85
N VAL A 958 39.54 6.50 -4.37
CA VAL A 958 40.03 7.44 -3.38
C VAL A 958 41.31 8.10 -3.88
N SER A 959 41.57 9.31 -3.41
CA SER A 959 42.79 10.07 -3.64
C SER A 959 43.28 10.67 -2.31
N ASP A 960 44.57 10.98 -2.25
CA ASP A 960 45.15 11.72 -1.13
C ASP A 960 44.68 13.20 -1.10
N GLY A 961 43.91 13.62 -2.10
CA GLY A 961 43.14 14.85 -2.21
C GLY A 961 43.73 15.88 -3.17
N LEU A 962 43.12 17.06 -3.23
CA LEU A 962 43.52 18.13 -4.14
C LEU A 962 44.87 18.73 -3.72
N LYS A 963 45.86 18.65 -4.60
CA LYS A 963 47.11 19.39 -4.52
C LYS A 963 47.04 20.60 -5.45
N ALA A 964 46.66 21.76 -4.93
CA ALA A 964 46.57 22.98 -5.72
C ALA A 964 47.97 23.36 -6.27
N GLN A 965 47.99 23.90 -7.50
CA GLN A 965 49.23 24.24 -8.22
C GLN A 965 49.75 25.62 -7.89
#